data_AF-A0A372L988-F1
#
_entry.id   AF-A0A372L988-F1
#
_cell.length_a   1.000
_cell.length_b   1.000
_cell.length_c   1.000
_cell.angle_alpha   90.00
_cell.angle_beta   90.00
_cell.angle_gamma   90.00
#
_symmetry.space_group_name_H-M   'P 1'
#
loop_
_entity.id
_entity.type
_entity.pdbx_description
1 polymer ?
#
loop_
_entity_poly.entity_id
_entity_poly.type
_entity_poly.pdbx_seq_one_letter_code
_entity_poly.pdbx_strand_id
1 'polypeptide(L)'
;MMKRLLAMLAFAMLVFFSPGETPSISAKGLSSQEIIKKSRIQVDLRDKDGKIHKAYLYSEKETKGYKTQNKKKYTVYHGSYKLALFDKDNKKKLSEINTGIKTFSSSMNVTDTGTIKIFPYKAGQPNLVGITEELIPPAKKVYAFHSLYYVNKGKLSKVKVQVDKEPMYFYNFDKLTNNKPNEFVGSSRFKDTQHDGTFIFNWLFKPASSELDVTSAKFVRKDGVQENMPIFSYIKDIRFKDKGLESAVRDTLKKPSGTITLTDLDKITAISAKYHGITDLSGLEYARNLEKLDVSYNGLDEKDFWPIEQNPKLQYLDIESNYGIRNLGFIERMWGELSFLNIGSTRVNDLSPLEDAKSLKELYLYGTEIKNLRPISNLRSLTYLDISATDVSELEPIKGLKTLETLWMERINIDSFQALKGLTKLKKLNIDNTFYGTDDRIDGSPLKNLKQLELLYMDRVFFKDFTFLKSMSNLKTLKAPYSHVSAADVRFNTSLEHLDIKSKDVSGLSNLTKLRYLDISDSGTENIDALSNLKNLTELNASNNEIQDIAPISSLPKLERLALDNNQIKRLPQFSLPHLSLLGLSENDFSDLTPLTVLTQLQELDLGYVEFEPGSLSALSSLEALERLGLSASRITSIEPLSKLVHISQLDLSNNKIEDIKPIAALPKLENLDVSLNSIQSLPELNLPNLTALSVSGNEIVDITQIGALKKLNDLQLENNPIRDYSPLKQLPGLEMEYPENEDEIIKDSLLEQAIREELNKPQGGITKEDLSKLKSLEIYQSEVRSLKGLEYATNLTNLQIFDTWVSDIEPLKGMKHVKTLNLGFNKIKNIEPLSELAGIEELNLEHNRIEQVDSLANLTRLRDLNLGHNRVTKIEALSDLNALENLELRNNRIIHAALSSMDKLKSLNLMDNDIKEISLENVTSLEDLSLDQNPIESVSFLRNLDRLRSISFIDTPVRDITVLTGLENLISASFDMDIVPWEDATVNTLLERGVELRINGIFYVNGE
;
A
#
# COMPACT_ATOMS: atom_id res chain seq x y z
N MET A 1 43.73 54.67 40.93
CA MET A 1 42.61 55.64 41.00
C MET A 1 42.53 56.27 39.63
N MET A 2 41.38 56.27 38.95
CA MET A 2 41.32 56.60 37.52
C MET A 2 42.12 55.60 36.64
N LYS A 3 41.67 55.43 35.39
CA LYS A 3 42.50 55.03 34.24
C LYS A 3 43.02 53.56 34.28
N ARG A 4 42.54 52.65 33.42
CA ARG A 4 42.96 52.54 31.99
C ARG A 4 44.43 52.93 31.78
N LEU A 5 45.13 52.16 30.95
CA LEU A 5 46.43 52.49 30.36
C LEU A 5 47.64 52.39 31.30
N LEU A 6 48.29 51.23 31.23
CA LEU A 6 49.57 51.09 30.52
C LEU A 6 49.70 49.59 30.24
N ALA A 7 49.32 49.13 29.04
CA ALA A 7 50.19 49.13 27.87
C ALA A 7 51.53 48.43 28.17
N MET A 8 51.69 47.24 27.57
CA MET A 8 52.91 46.73 26.93
C MET A 8 54.20 46.56 27.77
N LEU A 9 54.77 45.35 27.64
CA LEU A 9 56.21 44.97 27.70
C LEU A 9 56.84 44.80 29.11
N ALA A 10 57.67 43.81 29.44
CA ALA A 10 58.26 42.65 28.74
C ALA A 10 59.01 41.73 29.75
N PHE A 11 59.33 40.49 29.30
CA PHE A 11 60.59 39.73 29.51
C PHE A 11 61.01 39.13 30.89
N ALA A 12 60.94 37.78 30.95
CA ALA A 12 62.05 36.81 31.09
C ALA A 12 62.87 36.56 32.41
N MET A 13 63.04 35.25 32.69
CA MET A 13 64.26 34.52 33.17
C MET A 13 64.78 34.76 34.61
N LEU A 14 65.53 33.89 35.31
CA LEU A 14 65.91 32.45 35.38
C LEU A 14 66.81 32.41 36.69
N VAL A 15 66.61 31.52 37.69
CA VAL A 15 67.35 30.26 37.97
C VAL A 15 68.57 30.34 38.93
N PHE A 16 68.81 29.18 39.59
CA PHE A 16 70.02 28.65 40.28
C PHE A 16 70.09 28.79 41.82
N PHE A 17 70.52 27.81 42.65
CA PHE A 17 71.19 26.50 42.50
C PHE A 17 70.99 25.65 43.80
N SER A 18 71.15 24.32 43.71
CA SER A 18 71.32 23.31 44.79
C SER A 18 72.75 23.27 45.38
N PRO A 19 73.03 22.60 46.52
CA PRO A 19 73.56 21.19 46.56
C PRO A 19 73.02 20.35 47.77
N GLY A 20 72.92 19.01 47.78
CA GLY A 20 73.98 17.97 47.95
C GLY A 20 74.47 17.90 49.42
N GLU A 21 74.41 16.82 50.24
CA GLU A 21 74.86 15.42 50.06
C GLU A 21 74.24 14.40 51.07
N THR A 22 74.26 13.12 50.67
CA THR A 22 74.17 11.85 51.46
C THR A 22 75.57 11.18 51.49
N PRO A 23 75.96 10.21 52.38
CA PRO A 23 75.71 8.75 52.11
C PRO A 23 75.80 7.68 53.27
N SER A 24 74.96 6.63 53.14
CA SER A 24 75.25 5.15 53.26
C SER A 24 75.53 4.47 54.63
N ILE A 25 75.19 3.20 54.97
CA ILE A 25 75.11 1.91 54.23
C ILE A 25 74.08 0.90 54.86
N SER A 26 73.40 0.17 53.98
CA SER A 26 72.74 -1.17 54.06
C SER A 26 71.66 -1.53 55.08
N ALA A 27 70.43 -1.66 54.57
CA ALA A 27 69.76 -2.96 54.52
C ALA A 27 69.32 -3.17 53.07
N LYS A 28 69.86 -4.19 52.38
CA LYS A 28 69.44 -4.57 51.03
C LYS A 28 67.92 -4.80 51.05
N GLY A 29 67.15 -3.97 50.35
CA GLY A 29 65.83 -4.37 49.89
C GLY A 29 65.95 -5.68 49.10
N LEU A 30 64.95 -6.54 49.16
CA LEU A 30 64.96 -7.83 48.46
C LEU A 30 65.36 -7.64 46.99
N SER A 31 66.27 -8.47 46.49
CA SER A 31 66.59 -8.51 45.06
C SER A 31 65.35 -8.87 44.24
N SER A 32 65.35 -8.57 42.94
CA SER A 32 64.21 -8.88 42.05
C SER A 32 63.80 -10.36 42.10
N GLN A 33 64.76 -11.28 42.14
CA GLN A 33 64.49 -12.71 42.28
C GLN A 33 63.92 -13.06 43.66
N GLU A 34 64.38 -12.40 44.73
CA GLU A 34 63.83 -12.59 46.07
C GLU A 34 62.42 -12.01 46.22
N ILE A 35 62.09 -10.89 45.56
CA ILE A 35 60.73 -10.32 45.52
C ILE A 35 59.78 -11.30 44.85
N ILE A 36 60.14 -11.83 43.68
CA ILE A 36 59.32 -12.79 42.94
C ILE A 36 59.13 -14.06 43.77
N LYS A 37 60.20 -14.58 44.37
CA LYS A 37 60.16 -15.80 45.20
C LYS A 37 59.36 -15.63 46.50
N LYS A 38 59.42 -14.46 47.13
CA LYS A 38 58.68 -14.14 48.36
C LYS A 38 57.29 -13.56 48.09
N SER A 39 56.93 -13.33 46.83
CA SER A 39 55.61 -12.80 46.49
C SER A 39 54.53 -13.82 46.82
N ARG A 40 53.41 -13.32 47.35
CA ARG A 40 52.22 -14.14 47.59
C ARG A 40 51.21 -14.04 46.46
N ILE A 41 51.32 -12.99 45.65
CA ILE A 41 50.46 -12.76 44.48
C ILE A 41 51.33 -12.32 43.31
N GLN A 42 51.09 -12.92 42.16
CA GLN A 42 51.61 -12.48 40.87
C GLN A 42 50.44 -12.25 39.91
N VAL A 43 50.40 -11.08 39.27
CA VAL A 43 49.37 -10.74 38.28
C VAL A 43 49.95 -9.93 37.12
N ASP A 44 49.38 -10.11 35.94
CA ASP A 44 49.72 -9.30 34.76
C ASP A 44 48.83 -8.06 34.70
N LEU A 45 49.46 -6.87 34.65
CA LEU A 45 48.78 -5.59 34.53
C LEU A 45 49.15 -4.91 33.22
N ARG A 46 48.17 -4.32 32.55
CA ARG A 46 48.39 -3.52 31.35
C ARG A 46 48.37 -2.03 31.70
N ASP A 47 49.33 -1.28 31.16
CA ASP A 47 49.27 0.17 31.25
C ASP A 47 48.34 0.77 30.18
N LYS A 48 48.14 2.09 30.23
CA LYS A 48 47.23 2.81 29.35
C LYS A 48 47.56 2.66 27.85
N ASP A 49 48.83 2.36 27.53
CA ASP A 49 49.31 2.18 26.16
C ASP A 49 49.28 0.67 25.76
N GLY A 50 48.71 -0.19 26.62
CA GLY A 50 48.49 -1.63 26.37
C GLY A 50 49.69 -2.52 26.66
N LYS A 51 50.79 -1.94 27.16
CA LYS A 51 51.99 -2.69 27.49
C LYS A 51 51.77 -3.52 28.76
N ILE A 52 52.13 -4.80 28.69
CA ILE A 52 52.00 -5.75 29.80
C ILE A 52 53.19 -5.59 30.76
N HIS A 53 52.89 -5.59 32.05
CA HIS A 53 53.82 -5.52 33.18
C HIS A 53 53.44 -6.58 34.20
N LYS A 54 54.42 -7.12 34.93
CA LYS A 54 54.19 -8.13 35.97
C LYS A 54 54.17 -7.48 37.34
N ALA A 55 53.09 -7.64 38.10
CA ALA A 55 52.96 -7.08 39.44
C ALA A 55 53.01 -8.18 40.50
N TYR A 56 53.78 -7.93 41.57
CA TYR A 56 54.04 -8.86 42.66
C TYR A 56 53.71 -8.22 44.00
N LEU A 57 52.79 -8.84 44.76
CA LEU A 57 52.50 -8.45 46.13
C LEU A 57 53.38 -9.27 47.08
N TYR A 58 54.21 -8.61 47.89
CA TYR A 58 55.20 -9.29 48.73
C TYR A 58 55.45 -8.52 50.04
N SER A 59 56.07 -9.18 51.02
CA SER A 59 56.58 -8.53 52.23
C SER A 59 58.03 -8.92 52.50
N GLU A 60 58.80 -8.00 53.08
CA GLU A 60 60.23 -8.22 53.36
C GLU A 60 60.44 -9.22 54.51
N LYS A 61 59.57 -9.16 55.52
CA LYS A 61 59.56 -10.03 56.69
C LYS A 61 58.11 -10.38 57.04
N GLU A 62 57.82 -11.67 57.08
CA GLU A 62 56.52 -12.21 57.47
C GLU A 62 56.65 -13.12 58.69
N THR A 63 55.66 -13.07 59.58
CA THR A 63 55.54 -13.98 60.72
C THR A 63 54.27 -14.81 60.56
N LYS A 64 54.42 -16.13 60.76
CA LYS A 64 53.33 -17.10 60.61
C LYS A 64 52.55 -17.18 61.92
N GLY A 65 51.27 -16.80 61.88
CA GLY A 65 50.29 -17.00 62.94
C GLY A 65 49.18 -17.94 62.49
N TYR A 66 48.24 -18.21 63.38
CA TYR A 66 47.07 -19.02 63.07
C TYR A 66 45.80 -18.38 63.64
N LYS A 67 44.71 -18.40 62.86
CA LYS A 67 43.37 -18.02 63.30
C LYS A 67 42.39 -19.16 63.05
N THR A 68 41.48 -19.39 63.98
CA THR A 68 40.48 -20.46 63.87
C THR A 68 39.11 -19.88 63.56
N GLN A 69 38.45 -20.38 62.51
CA GLN A 69 37.06 -20.04 62.18
C GLN A 69 36.32 -21.31 61.76
N ASN A 70 35.08 -21.50 62.22
CA ASN A 70 34.28 -22.70 61.97
C ASN A 70 35.02 -24.02 62.28
N LYS A 71 35.75 -24.04 63.40
CA LYS A 71 36.60 -25.16 63.85
C LYS A 71 37.77 -25.54 62.90
N LYS A 72 38.00 -24.79 61.82
CA LYS A 72 39.18 -24.93 60.96
C LYS A 72 40.24 -23.88 61.31
N LYS A 73 41.49 -24.32 61.45
CA LYS A 73 42.65 -23.48 61.75
C LYS A 73 43.28 -23.02 60.43
N TYR A 74 43.24 -21.72 60.17
CA TYR A 74 43.84 -21.07 59.00
C TYR A 74 45.19 -20.47 59.38
N THR A 75 46.17 -20.59 58.50
CA THR A 75 47.43 -19.88 58.70
C THR A 75 47.26 -18.44 58.23
N VAL A 76 47.72 -17.48 59.04
CA VAL A 76 47.71 -16.05 58.71
C VAL A 76 49.14 -15.52 58.82
N TYR A 77 49.63 -14.89 57.76
CA TYR A 77 50.95 -14.29 57.65
C TYR A 77 50.86 -12.79 57.94
N HIS A 78 51.58 -12.33 58.95
CA HIS A 78 51.62 -10.93 59.34
C HIS A 78 52.92 -10.30 58.83
N GLY A 79 52.82 -9.22 58.07
CA GLY A 79 53.94 -8.52 57.45
C GLY A 79 53.46 -7.24 56.79
N SER A 80 54.35 -6.28 56.54
CA SER A 80 53.98 -5.07 55.79
C SER A 80 54.10 -5.33 54.29
N TYR A 81 52.97 -5.38 53.57
CA TYR A 81 52.95 -5.79 52.16
C TYR A 81 53.09 -4.61 51.19
N LYS A 82 53.94 -4.80 50.19
CA LYS A 82 54.21 -3.86 49.09
C LYS A 82 53.84 -4.52 47.76
N LEU A 83 53.41 -3.70 46.81
CA LEU A 83 53.15 -4.12 45.43
C LEU A 83 54.27 -3.58 44.54
N ALA A 84 55.06 -4.46 43.94
CA ALA A 84 56.13 -4.12 43.01
C ALA A 84 55.75 -4.49 41.57
N LEU A 85 56.08 -3.62 40.63
CA LEU A 85 55.86 -3.80 39.20
C LEU A 85 57.18 -4.05 38.48
N PHE A 86 57.17 -4.98 37.53
CA PHE A 86 58.30 -5.37 36.70
C PHE A 86 57.91 -5.29 35.22
N ASP A 87 58.92 -5.25 34.35
CA ASP A 87 58.69 -5.49 32.93
C ASP A 87 58.11 -6.90 32.69
N LYS A 88 57.55 -7.13 31.49
CA LYS A 88 56.92 -8.40 31.11
C LYS A 88 57.83 -9.64 31.32
N ASP A 89 59.15 -9.44 31.26
CA ASP A 89 60.16 -10.51 31.30
C ASP A 89 60.78 -10.68 32.70
N ASN A 90 60.31 -9.95 33.72
CA ASN A 90 60.84 -9.92 35.09
C ASN A 90 62.32 -9.48 35.21
N LYS A 91 62.89 -8.84 34.19
CA LYS A 91 64.32 -8.48 34.16
C LYS A 91 64.62 -7.22 34.97
N LYS A 92 63.68 -6.27 35.01
CA LYS A 92 63.84 -4.99 35.72
C LYS A 92 62.62 -4.64 36.57
N LYS A 93 62.84 -4.26 37.84
CA LYS A 93 61.81 -3.64 38.69
C LYS A 93 61.56 -2.21 38.21
N LEU A 94 60.31 -1.91 37.84
CA LEU A 94 59.90 -0.63 37.27
C LEU A 94 59.38 0.35 38.32
N SER A 95 58.55 -0.13 39.27
CA SER A 95 58.01 0.71 40.35
C SER A 95 57.54 -0.14 41.54
N GLU A 96 57.31 0.49 42.69
CA GLU A 96 56.84 -0.18 43.91
C GLU A 96 56.04 0.79 44.77
N ILE A 97 54.99 0.28 45.44
CA ILE A 97 54.18 1.07 46.37
C ILE A 97 53.82 0.26 47.63
N ASN A 98 53.78 0.93 48.77
CA ASN A 98 53.28 0.33 50.00
C ASN A 98 51.74 0.25 49.94
N THR A 99 51.19 -0.95 50.13
CA THR A 99 49.74 -1.16 50.00
C THR A 99 48.98 -0.77 51.26
N GLY A 100 49.66 -0.80 52.42
CA GLY A 100 49.03 -0.62 53.73
C GLY A 100 48.45 -1.91 54.33
N ILE A 101 48.43 -3.03 53.58
CA ILE A 101 48.03 -4.34 54.11
C ILE A 101 49.08 -4.84 55.12
N LYS A 102 48.60 -5.35 56.26
CA LYS A 102 49.46 -5.91 57.32
C LYS A 102 49.34 -7.41 57.51
N THR A 103 48.34 -8.06 56.94
CA THR A 103 48.07 -9.50 57.11
C THR A 103 47.55 -10.19 55.85
N PHE A 104 47.86 -11.48 55.70
CA PHE A 104 47.48 -12.30 54.53
C PHE A 104 47.18 -13.76 54.93
N SER A 105 46.07 -14.34 54.45
CA SER A 105 45.65 -15.72 54.80
C SER A 105 46.17 -16.79 53.82
N SER A 106 46.28 -18.06 54.25
CA SER A 106 46.98 -19.14 53.53
C SER A 106 46.13 -20.11 52.69
N SER A 107 44.83 -19.89 52.47
CA SER A 107 44.00 -20.87 51.75
C SER A 107 44.05 -20.69 50.22
N MET A 108 44.38 -21.78 49.51
CA MET A 108 44.25 -22.11 48.07
C MET A 108 43.88 -20.99 47.06
N ASN A 109 44.74 -20.85 46.03
CA ASN A 109 44.63 -19.98 44.85
C ASN A 109 44.02 -18.58 45.09
N VAL A 110 44.92 -17.64 45.36
CA VAL A 110 44.66 -16.25 45.74
C VAL A 110 43.80 -15.45 44.73
N THR A 111 43.68 -15.89 43.49
CA THR A 111 42.78 -15.24 42.52
C THR A 111 41.31 -15.31 42.92
N ASP A 112 40.93 -16.24 43.80
CA ASP A 112 39.55 -16.46 44.25
C ASP A 112 39.27 -16.02 45.70
N THR A 113 40.28 -15.54 46.44
CA THR A 113 40.12 -15.20 47.87
C THR A 113 39.43 -13.87 48.11
N GLY A 114 39.53 -12.89 47.20
CA GLY A 114 38.94 -11.56 47.38
C GLY A 114 39.89 -10.45 47.83
N THR A 115 41.12 -10.82 48.21
CA THR A 115 42.14 -9.92 48.74
C THR A 115 42.70 -8.97 47.67
N ILE A 116 42.76 -9.42 46.41
CA ILE A 116 43.08 -8.61 45.24
C ILE A 116 42.04 -8.86 44.14
N LYS A 117 41.60 -7.80 43.47
CA LYS A 117 40.73 -7.89 42.29
C LYS A 117 41.30 -7.04 41.18
N ILE A 118 41.50 -7.65 40.01
CA ILE A 118 41.88 -6.92 38.80
C ILE A 118 40.61 -6.61 38.02
N PHE A 119 40.41 -5.34 37.70
CA PHE A 119 39.35 -4.91 36.83
C PHE A 119 39.78 -5.07 35.36
N PRO A 120 38.85 -5.41 34.44
CA PRO A 120 39.19 -5.67 33.03
C PRO A 120 39.93 -4.50 32.35
N TYR A 121 40.84 -4.84 31.42
CA TYR A 121 41.61 -3.88 30.63
C TYR A 121 40.76 -3.21 29.53
N LYS A 122 41.01 -1.92 29.24
CA LYS A 122 40.45 -1.18 28.09
C LYS A 122 41.55 -0.41 27.35
N ALA A 123 41.55 -0.43 26.02
CA ALA A 123 42.52 0.33 25.22
C ALA A 123 42.48 1.83 25.56
N GLY A 124 43.65 2.42 25.86
CA GLY A 124 43.77 3.82 26.31
C GLY A 124 43.66 4.02 27.83
N GLN A 125 43.33 2.98 28.61
CA GLN A 125 43.23 3.05 30.07
C GLN A 125 43.99 1.89 30.75
N PRO A 126 44.62 2.10 31.91
CA PRO A 126 45.36 1.05 32.59
C PRO A 126 44.46 0.13 33.42
N ASN A 127 44.92 -1.10 33.69
CA ASN A 127 44.23 -2.00 34.62
C ASN A 127 44.10 -1.34 36.00
N LEU A 128 42.89 -1.35 36.55
CA LEU A 128 42.63 -1.03 37.95
C LEU A 128 42.76 -2.30 38.80
N VAL A 129 43.29 -2.15 39.99
CA VAL A 129 43.53 -3.24 40.94
C VAL A 129 43.00 -2.82 42.30
N GLY A 130 41.93 -3.46 42.76
CA GLY A 130 41.42 -3.34 44.12
C GLY A 130 42.19 -4.24 45.06
N ILE A 131 42.63 -3.69 46.20
CA ILE A 131 43.37 -4.43 47.20
C ILE A 131 42.72 -4.21 48.58
N THR A 132 42.58 -5.29 49.33
CA THR A 132 42.01 -5.29 50.67
C THR A 132 42.77 -6.21 51.62
N GLU A 133 42.66 -5.97 52.93
CA GLU A 133 43.24 -6.83 53.96
C GLU A 133 42.21 -7.88 54.39
N GLU A 134 42.53 -9.16 54.26
CA GLU A 134 41.60 -10.25 54.52
C GLU A 134 42.21 -11.28 55.48
N LEU A 135 41.66 -11.32 56.70
CA LEU A 135 42.24 -12.07 57.82
C LEU A 135 41.88 -13.57 57.81
N ILE A 136 40.74 -13.96 57.24
CA ILE A 136 40.25 -15.35 57.14
C ILE A 136 39.26 -15.45 55.95
N PRO A 137 39.23 -16.55 55.17
CA PRO A 137 38.29 -16.68 54.06
C PRO A 137 36.84 -16.70 54.57
N PRO A 138 35.92 -15.92 53.99
CA PRO A 138 34.55 -15.90 54.47
C PRO A 138 33.80 -17.16 54.05
N ALA A 139 32.88 -17.62 54.90
CA ALA A 139 31.93 -18.67 54.56
C ALA A 139 30.83 -18.22 53.57
N LYS A 140 30.79 -16.94 53.18
CA LYS A 140 29.89 -16.30 52.19
C LYS A 140 30.49 -14.94 51.74
N LYS A 141 30.71 -14.74 50.43
CA LYS A 141 31.59 -13.71 49.80
C LYS A 141 31.06 -12.25 49.90
N VAL A 142 31.77 -11.35 50.60
CA VAL A 142 31.56 -9.88 50.65
C VAL A 142 32.89 -9.22 50.29
N TYR A 143 32.95 -8.31 49.31
CA TYR A 143 34.21 -7.66 48.90
C TYR A 143 34.21 -6.16 49.22
N ALA A 144 35.05 -5.70 50.16
CA ALA A 144 35.26 -4.27 50.41
C ALA A 144 36.73 -3.91 50.13
N PHE A 145 37.01 -2.97 49.23
CA PHE A 145 38.38 -2.57 48.87
C PHE A 145 38.83 -1.33 49.64
N HIS A 146 39.97 -1.43 50.34
CA HIS A 146 40.54 -0.31 51.10
C HIS A 146 41.30 0.67 50.20
N SER A 147 41.76 0.23 49.02
CA SER A 147 42.56 1.04 48.10
C SER A 147 42.51 0.49 46.67
N LEU A 148 42.57 1.38 45.68
CA LEU A 148 42.66 1.06 44.25
C LEU A 148 44.01 1.48 43.68
N TYR A 149 44.54 0.70 42.75
CA TYR A 149 45.85 0.91 42.13
C TYR A 149 45.79 0.74 40.61
N TYR A 150 46.68 1.39 39.85
CA TYR A 150 46.80 1.21 38.40
C TYR A 150 48.21 1.48 37.90
N VAL A 151 48.51 1.09 36.64
CA VAL A 151 49.83 1.27 36.02
C VAL A 151 49.82 2.36 34.96
N ASN A 152 50.59 3.42 35.12
CA ASN A 152 50.75 4.46 34.10
C ASN A 152 52.19 4.50 33.58
N LYS A 153 52.40 4.11 32.32
CA LYS A 153 53.73 4.08 31.65
C LYS A 153 54.82 3.41 32.51
N GLY A 154 54.53 2.23 33.06
CA GLY A 154 55.45 1.47 33.92
C GLY A 154 55.56 1.94 35.38
N LYS A 155 54.73 2.88 35.84
CA LYS A 155 54.67 3.33 37.24
C LYS A 155 53.35 2.97 37.92
N LEU A 156 53.41 2.37 39.11
CA LEU A 156 52.25 2.11 39.97
C LEU A 156 51.75 3.38 40.64
N SER A 157 50.45 3.61 40.55
CA SER A 157 49.73 4.74 41.15
C SER A 157 48.58 4.25 42.04
N LYS A 158 48.31 4.95 43.14
CA LYS A 158 47.20 4.67 44.07
C LYS A 158 46.10 5.71 43.91
N VAL A 159 44.84 5.28 43.86
CA VAL A 159 43.65 6.13 43.87
C VAL A 159 43.08 6.15 45.30
N LYS A 160 42.90 7.34 45.88
CA LYS A 160 42.19 7.52 47.15
C LYS A 160 40.68 7.53 46.88
N VAL A 161 39.94 6.70 47.61
CA VAL A 161 38.47 6.68 47.61
C VAL A 161 38.02 7.45 48.85
N GLN A 162 37.19 8.48 48.70
CA GLN A 162 36.63 9.23 49.84
C GLN A 162 35.14 9.51 49.59
N VAL A 163 34.30 9.04 50.49
CA VAL A 163 32.85 9.27 50.58
C VAL A 163 32.55 9.63 52.04
N ASP A 164 31.57 10.48 52.30
CA ASP A 164 31.23 11.09 53.60
C ASP A 164 31.32 10.14 54.82
N LYS A 165 32.53 10.08 55.39
CA LYS A 165 32.91 9.47 56.68
C LYS A 165 32.61 7.99 56.95
N GLU A 166 32.06 7.20 56.02
CA GLU A 166 31.89 5.75 56.21
C GLU A 166 32.46 4.92 55.04
N PRO A 167 33.13 3.78 55.29
CA PRO A 167 33.65 2.90 54.23
C PRO A 167 32.53 2.16 53.47
N MET A 168 32.77 1.86 52.20
CA MET A 168 31.84 1.16 51.31
C MET A 168 31.83 -0.35 51.64
N TYR A 169 30.67 -0.89 52.04
CA TYR A 169 30.47 -2.33 52.26
C TYR A 169 29.63 -2.93 51.11
N PHE A 170 30.15 -3.93 50.41
CA PHE A 170 29.38 -4.73 49.46
C PHE A 170 28.77 -5.94 50.18
N TYR A 171 27.60 -5.78 50.80
CA TYR A 171 26.95 -6.85 51.57
C TYR A 171 26.54 -8.04 50.70
N ASN A 172 26.70 -9.25 51.24
CA ASN A 172 26.15 -10.49 50.70
C ASN A 172 25.04 -10.92 51.67
N PHE A 173 23.79 -10.79 51.24
CA PHE A 173 22.63 -11.04 52.08
C PHE A 173 22.14 -12.47 51.89
N ASP A 174 22.38 -13.30 52.90
CA ASP A 174 21.91 -14.70 52.97
C ASP A 174 20.83 -14.90 54.06
N LYS A 175 20.05 -13.85 54.35
CA LYS A 175 18.91 -13.91 55.29
C LYS A 175 17.69 -13.16 54.75
N LEU A 176 17.09 -13.69 53.68
CA LEU A 176 15.66 -13.55 53.38
C LEU A 176 15.19 -14.88 52.80
N THR A 177 14.99 -15.86 53.67
CA THR A 177 14.22 -17.06 53.35
C THR A 177 12.77 -16.63 53.09
N ASN A 178 12.40 -16.49 51.82
CA ASN A 178 11.11 -16.91 51.26
C ASN A 178 11.10 -16.67 49.73
N ASN A 179 11.09 -17.78 48.99
CA ASN A 179 10.70 -17.97 47.59
C ASN A 179 10.59 -16.71 46.70
N LYS A 180 11.71 -16.31 46.05
CA LYS A 180 11.82 -15.74 44.68
C LYS A 180 13.30 -15.45 44.34
N PRO A 181 13.72 -15.50 43.05
CA PRO A 181 15.07 -15.15 42.64
C PRO A 181 15.22 -13.62 42.64
N ASN A 182 15.74 -13.05 43.73
CA ASN A 182 15.80 -11.60 43.89
C ASN A 182 17.17 -11.05 43.43
N GLU A 183 17.14 -10.16 42.44
CA GLU A 183 18.24 -9.30 42.00
C GLU A 183 18.45 -8.15 43.01
N PHE A 184 19.69 -7.72 43.28
CA PHE A 184 19.96 -6.66 44.26
C PHE A 184 20.15 -5.29 43.60
N VAL A 185 19.27 -4.33 43.87
CA VAL A 185 19.34 -2.97 43.33
C VAL A 185 20.01 -2.03 44.35
N GLY A 186 20.92 -1.16 43.91
CA GLY A 186 21.55 -0.13 44.73
C GLY A 186 21.74 1.19 43.98
N SER A 187 22.03 2.27 44.71
CA SER A 187 22.27 3.61 44.14
C SER A 187 23.50 4.26 44.76
N SER A 188 24.33 4.92 43.96
CA SER A 188 25.58 5.56 44.37
C SER A 188 25.65 6.98 43.82
N ARG A 189 26.03 7.95 44.66
CA ARG A 189 26.11 9.37 44.31
C ARG A 189 27.55 9.86 44.29
N PHE A 190 27.92 10.58 43.22
CA PHE A 190 29.25 11.15 43.03
C PHE A 190 29.11 12.63 42.71
N LYS A 191 29.73 13.48 43.52
CA LYS A 191 29.70 14.92 43.31
C LYS A 191 30.77 15.31 42.30
N ASP A 192 30.37 15.98 41.23
CA ASP A 192 31.29 16.54 40.26
C ASP A 192 31.78 17.90 40.75
N THR A 193 33.07 17.98 41.08
CA THR A 193 33.70 19.21 41.58
C THR A 193 33.99 20.23 40.49
N GLN A 194 33.84 19.90 39.20
CA GLN A 194 34.08 20.82 38.08
C GLN A 194 32.81 21.46 37.51
N HIS A 195 31.65 20.79 37.57
CA HIS A 195 30.38 21.26 36.96
C HIS A 195 29.25 21.51 37.97
N ASP A 196 29.55 21.50 39.28
CA ASP A 196 28.62 21.77 40.39
C ASP A 196 27.31 20.95 40.34
N GLY A 197 27.43 19.65 40.07
CA GLY A 197 26.30 18.71 39.97
C GLY A 197 26.60 17.35 40.62
N THR A 198 25.61 16.45 40.64
CA THR A 198 25.71 15.13 41.26
C THR A 198 25.35 14.03 40.27
N PHE A 199 26.29 13.14 39.97
CA PHE A 199 26.00 11.89 39.28
C PHE A 199 25.36 10.90 40.24
N ILE A 200 24.29 10.26 39.81
CA ILE A 200 23.58 9.19 40.53
C ILE A 200 23.59 7.97 39.62
N PHE A 201 24.21 6.88 40.08
CA PHE A 201 24.26 5.61 39.39
C PHE A 201 23.42 4.61 40.14
N ASN A 202 22.42 4.03 39.49
CA ASN A 202 21.72 2.87 39.99
C ASN A 202 22.36 1.62 39.37
N TRP A 203 22.48 0.59 40.17
CA TRP A 203 23.12 -0.66 39.78
C TRP A 203 22.32 -1.85 40.28
N LEU A 204 22.48 -2.97 39.60
CA LEU A 204 21.83 -4.24 39.82
C LEU A 204 22.92 -5.31 39.91
N PHE A 205 23.04 -5.93 41.07
CA PHE A 205 23.92 -7.05 41.26
C PHE A 205 23.15 -8.36 41.14
N LYS A 206 23.61 -9.23 40.25
CA LYS A 206 23.06 -10.56 39.99
C LYS A 206 23.92 -11.61 40.69
N PRO A 207 23.47 -12.20 41.81
CA PRO A 207 24.30 -13.07 42.63
C PRO A 207 24.72 -14.36 41.92
N ALA A 208 23.86 -14.88 41.03
CA ALA A 208 24.09 -16.14 40.32
C ALA A 208 25.26 -16.06 39.32
N SER A 209 25.46 -14.90 38.68
CA SER A 209 26.53 -14.66 37.71
C SER A 209 27.71 -13.86 38.28
N SER A 210 27.59 -13.32 39.50
CA SER A 210 28.56 -12.38 40.09
C SER A 210 28.74 -11.10 39.24
N GLU A 211 27.72 -10.72 38.48
CA GLU A 211 27.71 -9.54 37.61
C GLU A 211 27.10 -8.33 38.32
N LEU A 212 27.71 -7.15 38.11
CA LEU A 212 27.22 -5.85 38.59
C LEU A 212 26.89 -4.99 37.37
N ASP A 213 25.60 -4.87 37.07
CA ASP A 213 25.08 -4.05 35.98
C ASP A 213 24.78 -2.64 36.49
N VAL A 214 25.28 -1.60 35.83
CA VAL A 214 24.74 -0.24 36.07
C VAL A 214 23.46 -0.14 35.25
N THR A 215 22.32 0.09 35.90
CA THR A 215 20.98 0.05 35.29
C THR A 215 20.47 1.43 34.89
N SER A 216 20.93 2.48 35.56
CA SER A 216 20.72 3.86 35.11
C SER A 216 21.81 4.76 35.67
N ALA A 217 22.22 5.73 34.89
CA ALA A 217 23.13 6.78 35.31
C ALA A 217 22.43 8.09 35.00
N LYS A 218 22.42 9.02 35.95
CA LYS A 218 21.83 10.34 35.74
C LYS A 218 22.70 11.41 36.38
N PHE A 219 22.83 12.54 35.73
CA PHE A 219 23.48 13.73 36.26
C PHE A 219 22.42 14.72 36.70
N VAL A 220 22.49 15.14 37.96
CA VAL A 220 21.58 16.12 38.54
C VAL A 220 22.34 17.43 38.67
N ARG A 221 21.95 18.41 37.87
CA ARG A 221 22.49 19.78 37.92
C ARG A 221 22.01 20.49 39.20
N LYS A 222 22.68 21.58 39.57
CA LYS A 222 22.38 22.36 40.78
C LYS A 222 20.97 22.97 40.79
N ASP A 223 20.43 23.26 39.61
CA ASP A 223 19.08 23.80 39.39
C ASP A 223 17.97 22.73 39.46
N GLY A 224 18.34 21.46 39.64
CA GLY A 224 17.41 20.34 39.76
C GLY A 224 17.10 19.63 38.44
N VAL A 225 17.62 20.11 37.30
CA VAL A 225 17.47 19.43 36.00
C VAL A 225 18.24 18.11 36.01
N GLN A 226 17.56 17.04 35.61
CA GLN A 226 18.11 15.68 35.56
C GLN A 226 18.41 15.30 34.11
N GLU A 227 19.64 14.88 33.84
CA GLU A 227 20.08 14.40 32.54
C GLU A 227 20.40 12.90 32.65
N ASN A 228 19.70 12.06 31.90
CA ASN A 228 20.01 10.64 31.84
C ASN A 228 21.30 10.44 31.03
N MET A 229 22.22 9.65 31.57
CA MET A 229 23.53 9.38 31.01
C MET A 229 23.55 7.98 30.40
N PRO A 230 24.01 7.79 29.15
CA PRO A 230 24.13 6.47 28.54
C PRO A 230 25.20 5.62 29.25
N ILE A 231 24.90 4.35 29.49
CA ILE A 231 25.77 3.41 30.21
C ILE A 231 26.40 2.42 29.23
N PHE A 232 27.74 2.29 29.25
CA PHE A 232 28.49 1.38 28.40
C PHE A 232 29.18 0.27 29.24
N SER A 233 28.64 -0.95 29.27
CA SER A 233 29.33 -2.14 29.83
C SER A 233 29.77 -3.09 28.69
N TYR A 234 31.04 -3.52 28.66
CA TYR A 234 31.69 -4.13 27.47
C TYR A 234 31.58 -5.66 27.34
N ILE A 235 30.74 -6.33 28.13
CA ILE A 235 30.28 -7.70 27.87
C ILE A 235 28.80 -7.73 28.26
N LYS A 236 27.98 -6.97 27.54
CA LYS A 236 26.53 -7.02 27.69
C LYS A 236 25.99 -7.87 26.56
N ASP A 237 25.37 -8.98 26.90
CA ASP A 237 24.43 -9.64 26.01
C ASP A 237 23.35 -8.60 25.66
N ILE A 238 23.35 -8.11 24.44
CA ILE A 238 22.34 -7.13 24.02
C ILE A 238 21.07 -7.90 23.73
N ARG A 239 20.05 -7.64 24.54
CA ARG A 239 18.72 -8.20 24.35
C ARG A 239 17.84 -7.12 23.74
N PHE A 240 17.27 -7.45 22.59
CA PHE A 240 16.22 -6.66 21.97
C PHE A 240 14.89 -7.09 22.57
N LYS A 241 14.08 -6.11 22.97
CA LYS A 241 12.74 -6.37 23.51
C LYS A 241 11.78 -6.82 22.40
N ASP A 242 11.93 -6.19 21.24
CA ASP A 242 11.20 -6.52 20.02
C ASP A 242 11.92 -7.62 19.22
N LYS A 243 11.18 -8.66 18.82
CA LYS A 243 11.74 -9.81 18.09
C LYS A 243 11.91 -9.54 16.61
N GLY A 244 11.07 -8.68 16.01
CA GLY A 244 11.24 -8.22 14.63
C GLY A 244 12.53 -7.41 14.49
N LEU A 245 12.80 -6.53 15.46
CA LEU A 245 14.03 -5.75 15.50
C LEU A 245 15.26 -6.65 15.72
N GLU A 246 15.17 -7.62 16.63
CA GLU A 246 16.25 -8.59 16.82
C GLU A 246 16.55 -9.32 15.51
N SER A 247 15.50 -9.75 14.78
CA SER A 247 15.64 -10.42 13.49
C SER A 247 16.36 -9.54 12.47
N ALA A 248 15.89 -8.30 12.27
CA ALA A 248 16.49 -7.37 11.31
C ALA A 248 17.98 -7.09 11.62
N VAL A 249 18.32 -6.95 12.91
CA VAL A 249 19.71 -6.78 13.36
C VAL A 249 20.54 -8.03 13.06
N ARG A 250 20.00 -9.23 13.28
CA ARG A 250 20.68 -10.50 12.99
C ARG A 250 20.93 -10.68 11.51
N ASP A 251 19.95 -10.33 10.67
CA ASP A 251 20.07 -10.40 9.22
C ASP A 251 21.15 -9.45 8.71
N THR A 252 21.16 -8.22 9.23
CA THR A 252 22.20 -7.22 8.97
C THR A 252 23.60 -7.73 9.33
N LEU A 253 23.73 -8.39 10.48
CA LEU A 253 24.98 -8.96 10.97
C LEU A 253 25.37 -10.29 10.29
N LYS A 254 24.46 -10.90 9.51
CA LYS A 254 24.55 -12.28 9.01
C LYS A 254 24.83 -13.27 10.15
N LYS A 255 24.14 -13.11 11.27
CA LYS A 255 24.34 -13.86 12.52
C LYS A 255 23.01 -14.43 13.05
N PRO A 256 22.53 -15.55 12.48
CA PRO A 256 21.20 -16.09 12.77
C PRO A 256 21.05 -16.62 14.20
N SER A 257 22.16 -16.96 14.88
CA SER A 257 22.15 -17.50 16.23
C SER A 257 23.31 -17.00 17.08
N GLY A 258 23.20 -17.20 18.39
CA GLY A 258 24.21 -16.78 19.37
C GLY A 258 24.01 -15.33 19.83
N THR A 259 24.80 -14.94 20.82
CA THR A 259 24.69 -13.64 21.50
C THR A 259 25.06 -12.49 20.56
N ILE A 260 24.23 -11.46 20.51
CA ILE A 260 24.55 -10.17 19.89
C ILE A 260 25.32 -9.33 20.91
N THR A 261 26.53 -8.90 20.55
CA THR A 261 27.43 -8.13 21.41
C THR A 261 27.53 -6.67 20.97
N LEU A 262 28.06 -5.81 21.83
CA LEU A 262 28.39 -4.43 21.44
C LEU A 262 29.32 -4.35 20.23
N THR A 263 30.31 -5.26 20.14
CA THR A 263 31.22 -5.32 18.99
C THR A 263 30.51 -5.74 17.71
N ASP A 264 29.40 -6.47 17.81
CA ASP A 264 28.56 -6.76 16.65
C ASP A 264 27.83 -5.48 16.21
N LEU A 265 27.14 -4.79 17.13
CA LEU A 265 26.42 -3.55 16.79
C LEU A 265 27.32 -2.39 16.35
N ASP A 266 28.56 -2.33 16.83
CA ASP A 266 29.56 -1.36 16.36
C ASP A 266 29.89 -1.53 14.86
N LYS A 267 29.65 -2.71 14.27
CA LYS A 267 29.86 -2.95 12.83
C LYS A 267 28.69 -2.48 11.98
N ILE A 268 27.54 -2.22 12.59
CA ILE A 268 26.33 -1.86 11.87
C ILE A 268 26.37 -0.38 11.52
N THR A 269 26.32 -0.10 10.21
CA THR A 269 26.19 1.26 9.66
C THR A 269 24.84 1.47 8.98
N ALA A 270 24.13 0.42 8.61
CA ALA A 270 22.80 0.50 8.02
C ALA A 270 21.93 -0.66 8.51
N ILE A 271 20.68 -0.36 8.84
CA ILE A 271 19.65 -1.37 9.13
C ILE A 271 18.46 -1.07 8.21
N SER A 272 17.96 -2.08 7.51
CA SER A 272 16.65 -2.06 6.86
C SER A 272 15.79 -3.13 7.50
N ALA A 273 14.65 -2.71 8.04
CA ALA A 273 13.76 -3.50 8.86
C ALA A 273 12.29 -3.26 8.48
N LYS A 274 12.02 -3.16 7.18
CA LYS A 274 10.69 -2.93 6.61
C LYS A 274 9.77 -4.13 6.84
N TYR A 275 8.50 -3.94 7.23
CA TYR A 275 7.51 -5.01 7.47
C TYR A 275 7.90 -6.06 8.53
N HIS A 276 8.71 -5.68 9.53
CA HIS A 276 9.17 -6.63 10.57
C HIS A 276 8.24 -6.68 11.81
N GLY A 277 7.13 -5.93 11.81
CA GLY A 277 6.20 -5.86 12.93
C GLY A 277 6.79 -5.21 14.18
N ILE A 278 7.74 -4.28 14.00
CA ILE A 278 8.51 -3.66 15.09
C ILE A 278 7.65 -2.63 15.82
N THR A 279 7.71 -2.65 17.16
CA THR A 279 6.98 -1.74 18.05
C THR A 279 7.85 -1.11 19.13
N ASP A 280 9.14 -1.47 19.21
CA ASP A 280 10.08 -0.96 20.22
C ASP A 280 11.51 -0.99 19.67
N LEU A 281 12.19 0.17 19.61
CA LEU A 281 13.57 0.27 19.11
C LEU A 281 14.66 0.02 20.16
N SER A 282 14.28 -0.35 21.39
CA SER A 282 15.24 -0.60 22.47
C SER A 282 16.23 -1.71 22.10
N GLY A 283 17.50 -1.40 22.26
CA GLY A 283 18.64 -2.16 21.77
C GLY A 283 19.44 -1.40 20.70
N LEU A 284 18.81 -0.45 19.97
CA LEU A 284 19.52 0.39 19.00
C LEU A 284 20.35 1.51 19.64
N GLU A 285 20.19 1.82 20.93
CA GLU A 285 21.02 2.82 21.63
C GLU A 285 22.51 2.44 21.66
N TYR A 286 22.82 1.18 21.35
CA TYR A 286 24.16 0.63 21.25
C TYR A 286 24.73 0.63 19.83
N ALA A 287 23.94 0.91 18.79
CA ALA A 287 24.37 0.93 17.38
C ALA A 287 25.03 2.28 17.01
N ARG A 288 26.20 2.55 17.60
CA ARG A 288 26.87 3.87 17.59
C ARG A 288 27.38 4.34 16.23
N ASN A 289 27.50 3.43 15.26
CA ASN A 289 27.97 3.72 13.91
C ASN A 289 26.83 3.70 12.89
N LEU A 290 25.58 3.61 13.33
CA LEU A 290 24.43 3.59 12.45
C LEU A 290 24.29 4.94 11.72
N GLU A 291 24.41 4.88 10.40
CA GLU A 291 24.29 6.00 9.47
C GLU A 291 22.93 5.97 8.74
N LYS A 292 22.35 4.79 8.55
CA LYS A 292 21.05 4.61 7.88
C LYS A 292 20.12 3.70 8.68
N LEU A 293 18.88 4.16 8.88
CA LEU A 293 17.84 3.36 9.49
C LEU A 293 16.57 3.43 8.66
N ASP A 294 16.13 2.29 8.17
CA ASP A 294 14.81 2.10 7.56
C ASP A 294 13.99 1.16 8.44
N VAL A 295 12.95 1.72 9.05
CA VAL A 295 11.96 1.01 9.88
C VAL A 295 10.55 1.27 9.36
N SER A 296 10.42 1.46 8.05
CA SER A 296 9.14 1.70 7.39
C SER A 296 8.17 0.51 7.51
N TYR A 297 6.87 0.79 7.45
CA TYR A 297 5.78 -0.21 7.56
C TYR A 297 5.88 -1.09 8.81
N ASN A 298 5.97 -0.44 9.97
CA ASN A 298 5.97 -1.08 11.29
C ASN A 298 4.90 -0.44 12.19
N GLY A 299 4.89 -0.78 13.47
CA GLY A 299 3.92 -0.30 14.47
C GLY A 299 4.54 0.63 15.51
N LEU A 300 5.48 1.50 15.12
CA LEU A 300 6.19 2.40 16.03
C LEU A 300 5.38 3.67 16.35
N ASP A 301 5.52 4.16 17.58
CA ASP A 301 5.07 5.49 18.03
C ASP A 301 6.28 6.44 18.22
N GLU A 302 6.04 7.76 18.36
CA GLU A 302 7.12 8.74 18.57
C GLU A 302 8.03 8.45 19.79
N LYS A 303 7.50 7.83 20.85
CA LYS A 303 8.25 7.51 22.08
C LYS A 303 9.33 6.43 21.86
N ASP A 304 9.20 5.62 20.81
CA ASP A 304 10.05 4.47 20.57
C ASP A 304 11.39 4.87 19.93
N PHE A 305 11.52 6.13 19.48
CA PHE A 305 12.72 6.65 18.82
C PHE A 305 13.82 7.15 19.76
N TRP A 306 13.58 7.17 21.09
CA TRP A 306 14.57 7.53 22.10
C TRP A 306 15.97 6.87 21.93
N PRO A 307 16.11 5.62 21.43
CA PRO A 307 17.43 4.99 21.29
C PRO A 307 18.32 5.66 20.24
N ILE A 308 17.74 6.34 19.25
CA ILE A 308 18.47 6.91 18.12
C ILE A 308 18.57 8.44 18.16
N GLU A 309 17.83 9.13 19.05
CA GLU A 309 17.80 10.60 19.15
C GLU A 309 19.19 11.24 19.34
N GLN A 310 20.13 10.52 19.94
CA GLN A 310 21.50 11.00 20.20
C GLN A 310 22.53 10.44 19.23
N ASN A 311 22.12 9.78 18.15
CA ASN A 311 23.07 9.20 17.22
C ASN A 311 23.72 10.29 16.37
N PRO A 312 25.04 10.56 16.56
CA PRO A 312 25.69 11.69 15.89
C PRO A 312 26.05 11.40 14.43
N LYS A 313 25.73 10.21 13.90
CA LYS A 313 26.09 9.78 12.54
C LYS A 313 24.89 9.46 11.65
N LEU A 314 23.66 9.51 12.18
CA LEU A 314 22.50 9.14 11.39
C LEU A 314 22.25 10.19 10.30
N GLN A 315 22.33 9.76 9.05
CA GLN A 315 22.19 10.57 7.84
C GLN A 315 20.92 10.25 7.05
N TYR A 316 20.35 9.06 7.25
CA TYR A 316 19.18 8.55 6.56
C TYR A 316 18.22 7.93 7.58
N LEU A 317 16.99 8.43 7.60
CA LEU A 317 15.91 7.90 8.43
C LEU A 317 14.66 7.73 7.58
N ASP A 318 14.21 6.48 7.44
CA ASP A 318 12.93 6.14 6.84
C ASP A 318 12.00 5.53 7.90
N ILE A 319 10.89 6.22 8.15
CA ILE A 319 9.86 5.86 9.13
C ILE A 319 8.48 5.79 8.48
N GLU A 320 8.41 5.67 7.14
CA GLU A 320 7.17 5.62 6.38
C GLU A 320 6.18 4.60 6.96
N SER A 321 4.88 4.90 6.88
CA SER A 321 3.79 3.97 7.25
C SER A 321 3.84 3.47 8.70
N ASN A 322 4.40 4.27 9.61
CA ASN A 322 4.24 4.10 11.06
C ASN A 322 3.13 5.04 11.57
N TYR A 323 1.88 4.60 11.46
CA TYR A 323 0.68 5.41 11.74
C TYR A 323 0.56 5.93 13.18
N GLY A 324 1.33 5.39 14.12
CA GLY A 324 1.42 5.85 15.51
C GLY A 324 2.03 7.24 15.64
N ILE A 325 2.95 7.60 14.72
CA ILE A 325 3.76 8.81 14.79
C ILE A 325 2.95 10.04 14.38
N ARG A 326 2.84 11.00 15.30
CA ARG A 326 2.19 12.30 15.06
C ARG A 326 3.11 13.51 15.21
N ASN A 327 4.22 13.36 15.93
CA ASN A 327 5.11 14.47 16.26
C ASN A 327 6.58 14.09 16.02
N LEU A 328 7.36 15.04 15.50
CA LEU A 328 8.76 14.86 15.13
C LEU A 328 9.76 15.39 16.19
N GLY A 329 9.35 15.61 17.44
CA GLY A 329 10.24 16.16 18.47
C GLY A 329 11.49 15.31 18.73
N PHE A 330 11.44 14.00 18.46
CA PHE A 330 12.57 13.08 18.63
C PHE A 330 13.73 13.33 17.64
N ILE A 331 13.47 13.93 16.47
CA ILE A 331 14.53 14.25 15.50
C ILE A 331 15.24 15.58 15.78
N GLU A 332 14.82 16.33 16.81
CA GLU A 332 15.38 17.65 17.17
C GLU A 332 16.84 17.63 17.67
N ARG A 333 17.52 16.51 17.61
CA ARG A 333 18.92 16.42 18.02
C ARG A 333 19.79 15.80 16.94
N MET A 334 19.21 15.57 15.75
CA MET A 334 19.79 14.76 14.67
C MET A 334 20.14 15.58 13.42
N TRP A 335 19.80 16.87 13.36
CA TRP A 335 19.93 17.69 12.15
C TRP A 335 21.35 17.94 11.63
N GLY A 336 22.38 17.72 12.45
CA GLY A 336 23.76 17.96 12.04
C GLY A 336 24.15 17.15 10.80
N GLU A 337 23.71 15.90 10.74
CA GLU A 337 24.08 14.93 9.70
C GLU A 337 22.87 14.45 8.86
N LEU A 338 21.64 14.59 9.36
CA LEU A 338 20.45 14.07 8.68
C LEU A 338 20.26 14.73 7.30
N SER A 339 20.35 13.91 6.25
CA SER A 339 20.29 14.33 4.85
C SER A 339 19.08 13.77 4.10
N PHE A 340 18.53 12.65 4.57
CA PHE A 340 17.32 12.01 4.05
C PHE A 340 16.36 11.75 5.19
N LEU A 341 15.10 12.16 5.01
CA LEU A 341 14.01 11.87 5.93
C LEU A 341 12.75 11.49 5.14
N ASN A 342 12.25 10.27 5.38
CA ASN A 342 10.95 9.84 4.87
C ASN A 342 9.97 9.62 6.03
N ILE A 343 8.91 10.43 6.06
CA ILE A 343 7.81 10.33 7.03
C ILE A 343 6.47 10.05 6.34
N GLY A 344 6.50 9.59 5.08
CA GLY A 344 5.31 9.38 4.29
C GLY A 344 4.32 8.40 4.95
N SER A 345 3.02 8.59 4.71
CA SER A 345 1.95 7.74 5.26
C SER A 345 1.97 7.63 6.80
N THR A 346 2.49 8.64 7.50
CA THR A 346 2.34 8.82 8.96
C THR A 346 1.22 9.81 9.27
N ARG A 347 0.93 10.06 10.55
CA ARG A 347 -0.08 11.05 10.99
C ARG A 347 0.54 12.37 11.44
N VAL A 348 1.74 12.69 10.95
CA VAL A 348 2.41 13.95 11.26
C VAL A 348 1.63 15.11 10.62
N ASN A 349 1.40 16.17 11.40
CA ASN A 349 0.74 17.39 10.93
C ASN A 349 1.54 18.69 11.22
N ASP A 350 2.64 18.59 11.98
CA ASP A 350 3.49 19.72 12.35
C ASP A 350 4.95 19.49 11.94
N LEU A 351 5.47 20.42 11.12
CA LEU A 351 6.84 20.42 10.63
C LEU A 351 7.79 21.32 11.43
N SER A 352 7.33 21.98 12.50
CA SER A 352 8.17 22.87 13.32
C SER A 352 9.50 22.24 13.76
N PRO A 353 9.57 20.94 14.12
CA PRO A 353 10.84 20.26 14.41
C PRO A 353 11.83 20.16 13.25
N LEU A 354 11.47 20.58 12.03
CA LEU A 354 12.37 20.60 10.86
C LEU A 354 12.99 21.97 10.59
N GLU A 355 12.64 23.03 11.32
CA GLU A 355 13.04 24.41 10.98
C GLU A 355 14.56 24.61 10.87
N ASP A 356 15.34 23.90 11.70
CA ASP A 356 16.80 23.96 11.73
C ASP A 356 17.51 22.80 10.99
N ALA A 357 16.77 21.98 10.23
CA ALA A 357 17.26 20.80 9.49
C ALA A 357 18.12 21.13 8.25
N LYS A 358 19.12 22.00 8.37
CA LYS A 358 19.87 22.62 7.25
C LYS A 358 20.66 21.64 6.37
N SER A 359 20.96 20.44 6.89
CA SER A 359 21.65 19.38 6.15
C SER A 359 20.72 18.54 5.27
N LEU A 360 19.39 18.70 5.43
CA LEU A 360 18.40 17.88 4.75
C LEU A 360 18.38 18.16 3.24
N LYS A 361 18.46 17.09 2.44
CA LYS A 361 18.47 17.11 0.97
C LYS A 361 17.22 16.47 0.39
N GLU A 362 16.70 15.43 1.03
CA GLU A 362 15.54 14.69 0.57
C GLU A 362 14.52 14.59 1.70
N LEU A 363 13.29 15.05 1.42
CA LEU A 363 12.19 15.06 2.37
C LEU A 363 10.93 14.52 1.71
N TYR A 364 10.40 13.43 2.28
CA TYR A 364 9.18 12.78 1.82
C TYR A 364 8.08 12.95 2.86
N LEU A 365 7.00 13.62 2.47
CA LEU A 365 5.86 14.00 3.31
C LEU A 365 4.55 13.40 2.79
N TYR A 366 4.58 12.55 1.76
CA TYR A 366 3.35 12.12 1.08
C TYR A 366 2.39 11.38 2.01
N GLY A 367 1.09 11.54 1.82
CA GLY A 367 0.08 10.82 2.62
C GLY A 367 0.09 11.18 4.12
N THR A 368 0.67 12.32 4.50
CA THR A 368 0.63 12.85 5.87
C THR A 368 -0.48 13.89 6.03
N GLU A 369 -0.75 14.31 7.27
CA GLU A 369 -1.77 15.30 7.63
C GLU A 369 -1.23 16.75 7.60
N ILE A 370 -0.11 16.99 6.90
CA ILE A 370 0.56 18.30 6.86
C ILE A 370 -0.24 19.28 6.01
N LYS A 371 -0.40 20.50 6.55
CA LYS A 371 -1.05 21.64 5.87
C LYS A 371 -0.10 22.80 5.60
N ASN A 372 0.91 22.97 6.45
CA ASN A 372 1.74 24.17 6.49
C ASN A 372 3.22 23.85 6.22
N LEU A 373 3.75 24.36 5.11
CA LEU A 373 5.15 24.20 4.72
C LEU A 373 6.08 25.31 5.24
N ARG A 374 5.60 26.31 5.99
CA ARG A 374 6.45 27.41 6.51
C ARG A 374 7.72 26.94 7.25
N PRO A 375 7.69 25.90 8.10
CA PRO A 375 8.89 25.45 8.81
C PRO A 375 10.03 25.03 7.88
N ILE A 376 9.75 24.52 6.69
CA ILE A 376 10.78 24.05 5.74
C ILE A 376 11.28 25.14 4.78
N SER A 377 10.77 26.38 4.89
CA SER A 377 11.05 27.47 3.93
C SER A 377 12.53 27.86 3.80
N ASN A 378 13.35 27.56 4.81
CA ASN A 378 14.78 27.88 4.86
C ASN A 378 15.70 26.67 4.60
N LEU A 379 15.17 25.50 4.24
CA LEU A 379 15.96 24.30 3.96
C LEU A 379 16.65 24.36 2.59
N ARG A 380 17.61 25.27 2.44
CA ARG A 380 18.28 25.58 1.16
C ARG A 380 19.15 24.45 0.60
N SER A 381 19.32 23.36 1.33
CA SER A 381 20.01 22.15 0.84
C SER A 381 19.07 21.17 0.14
N LEU A 382 17.75 21.39 0.21
CA LEU A 382 16.74 20.47 -0.28
C LEU A 382 16.78 20.36 -1.82
N THR A 383 17.01 19.15 -2.32
CA THR A 383 17.02 18.80 -3.74
C THR A 383 15.80 17.98 -4.13
N TYR A 384 15.13 17.34 -3.17
CA TYR A 384 13.95 16.52 -3.37
C TYR A 384 12.88 16.84 -2.31
N LEU A 385 11.65 17.08 -2.75
CA LEU A 385 10.50 17.28 -1.89
C LEU A 385 9.30 16.52 -2.47
N ASP A 386 8.65 15.71 -1.65
CA ASP A 386 7.39 15.07 -1.99
C ASP A 386 6.33 15.44 -0.96
N ILE A 387 5.28 16.14 -1.41
CA ILE A 387 4.11 16.58 -0.63
C ILE A 387 2.82 15.94 -1.17
N SER A 388 2.92 14.86 -1.94
CA SER A 388 1.76 14.26 -2.61
C SER A 388 0.73 13.72 -1.62
N ALA A 389 -0.56 13.81 -1.94
CA ALA A 389 -1.64 13.35 -1.07
C ALA A 389 -1.57 13.91 0.37
N THR A 390 -1.19 15.19 0.51
CA THR A 390 -1.26 15.94 1.76
C THR A 390 -2.36 17.00 1.69
N ASP A 391 -2.68 17.64 2.82
CA ASP A 391 -3.63 18.76 2.89
C ASP A 391 -2.96 20.13 2.60
N VAL A 392 -1.80 20.16 1.94
CA VAL A 392 -1.10 21.41 1.59
C VAL A 392 -1.85 22.14 0.48
N SER A 393 -2.24 23.38 0.74
CA SER A 393 -2.85 24.27 -0.26
C SER A 393 -2.00 25.49 -0.64
N GLU A 394 -1.03 25.87 0.20
CA GLU A 394 -0.17 27.04 -0.02
C GLU A 394 1.28 26.65 -0.35
N LEU A 395 1.76 27.04 -1.53
CA LEU A 395 3.13 26.75 -1.99
C LEU A 395 4.13 27.90 -1.78
N GLU A 396 3.71 29.10 -1.35
CA GLU A 396 4.65 30.21 -1.12
C GLU A 396 5.86 29.86 -0.24
N PRO A 397 5.77 29.00 0.80
CA PRO A 397 6.93 28.59 1.59
C PRO A 397 8.07 27.94 0.79
N ILE A 398 7.77 27.24 -0.32
CA ILE A 398 8.81 26.53 -1.10
C ILE A 398 9.50 27.40 -2.16
N LYS A 399 9.03 28.63 -2.38
CA LYS A 399 9.58 29.59 -3.36
C LYS A 399 11.08 29.88 -3.21
N GLY A 400 11.60 29.76 -1.98
CA GLY A 400 13.00 29.98 -1.64
C GLY A 400 13.93 28.79 -1.90
N LEU A 401 13.40 27.59 -2.16
CA LEU A 401 14.14 26.34 -2.27
C LEU A 401 14.80 26.16 -3.65
N LYS A 402 15.66 27.10 -4.03
CA LYS A 402 16.27 27.20 -5.38
C LYS A 402 17.19 26.04 -5.78
N THR A 403 17.48 25.13 -4.86
CA THR A 403 18.26 23.90 -5.06
C THR A 403 17.41 22.71 -5.46
N LEU A 404 16.07 22.83 -5.39
CA LEU A 404 15.14 21.75 -5.68
C LEU A 404 15.28 21.27 -7.13
N GLU A 405 15.49 19.97 -7.30
CA GLU A 405 15.59 19.28 -8.58
C GLU A 405 14.36 18.39 -8.84
N THR A 406 13.72 17.88 -7.79
CA THR A 406 12.50 17.08 -7.87
C THR A 406 11.44 17.60 -6.92
N LEU A 407 10.23 17.80 -7.44
CA LEU A 407 9.04 18.16 -6.65
C LEU A 407 7.89 17.23 -7.05
N TRP A 408 7.37 16.47 -6.09
CA TRP A 408 6.14 15.70 -6.24
C TRP A 408 5.06 16.31 -5.36
N MET A 409 3.91 16.51 -5.97
CA MET A 409 2.76 17.19 -5.38
C MET A 409 1.50 16.66 -6.05
N GLU A 410 1.44 15.35 -6.27
CA GLU A 410 0.25 14.69 -6.81
C GLU A 410 -0.90 14.75 -5.79
N ARG A 411 -2.15 14.87 -6.26
CA ARG A 411 -3.36 14.82 -5.43
C ARG A 411 -3.35 15.82 -4.27
N ILE A 412 -2.94 17.06 -4.53
CA ILE A 412 -3.11 18.20 -3.61
C ILE A 412 -3.98 19.28 -4.23
N ASN A 413 -4.63 20.10 -3.40
CA ASN A 413 -5.50 21.19 -3.84
C ASN A 413 -4.81 22.53 -3.60
N ILE A 414 -4.38 23.21 -4.67
CA ILE A 414 -3.63 24.47 -4.62
C ILE A 414 -4.31 25.57 -5.43
N ASP A 415 -4.07 26.83 -5.03
CA ASP A 415 -4.62 27.99 -5.73
C ASP A 415 -3.71 28.52 -6.86
N SER A 416 -2.40 28.25 -6.81
CA SER A 416 -1.45 28.86 -7.75
C SER A 416 -0.08 28.16 -7.82
N PHE A 417 0.49 28.12 -9.03
CA PHE A 417 1.88 27.73 -9.28
C PHE A 417 2.92 28.85 -9.12
N GLN A 418 2.53 30.04 -8.65
CA GLN A 418 3.41 31.21 -8.61
C GLN A 418 4.72 30.99 -7.83
N ALA A 419 4.68 30.18 -6.77
CA ALA A 419 5.85 29.83 -5.98
C ALA A 419 6.93 29.07 -6.79
N LEU A 420 6.53 28.32 -7.83
CA LEU A 420 7.43 27.50 -8.64
C LEU A 420 8.25 28.32 -9.63
N LYS A 421 7.83 29.56 -9.94
CA LYS A 421 8.45 30.43 -10.96
C LYS A 421 9.98 30.58 -10.83
N GLY A 422 10.50 30.52 -9.60
CA GLY A 422 11.91 30.68 -9.27
C GLY A 422 12.72 29.38 -9.14
N LEU A 423 12.08 28.21 -9.23
CA LEU A 423 12.69 26.89 -9.01
C LEU A 423 13.36 26.36 -10.29
N THR A 424 14.24 27.16 -10.88
CA THR A 424 14.80 26.93 -12.22
C THR A 424 15.73 25.71 -12.35
N LYS A 425 16.06 25.05 -11.23
CA LYS A 425 16.82 23.79 -11.17
C LYS A 425 15.94 22.54 -11.23
N LEU A 426 14.61 22.68 -11.22
CA LEU A 426 13.71 21.54 -11.33
C LEU A 426 13.94 20.78 -12.63
N LYS A 427 14.18 19.48 -12.48
CA LYS A 427 14.30 18.48 -13.54
C LYS A 427 13.08 17.57 -13.59
N LYS A 428 12.42 17.34 -12.45
CA LYS A 428 11.25 16.46 -12.35
C LYS A 428 10.13 17.17 -11.58
N LEU A 429 8.93 17.15 -12.15
CA LEU A 429 7.74 17.73 -11.53
C LEU A 429 6.58 16.75 -11.73
N ASN A 430 5.94 16.34 -10.63
CA ASN A 430 4.68 15.60 -10.65
C ASN A 430 3.58 16.47 -10.04
N ILE A 431 2.59 16.83 -10.84
CA ILE A 431 1.39 17.58 -10.47
C ILE A 431 0.12 16.80 -10.84
N ASP A 432 0.19 15.48 -10.98
CA ASP A 432 -0.96 14.64 -11.31
C ASP A 432 -2.11 14.89 -10.33
N ASN A 433 -3.34 14.96 -10.85
CA ASN A 433 -4.54 15.12 -10.05
C ASN A 433 -4.50 16.33 -9.08
N THR A 434 -3.70 17.36 -9.37
CA THR A 434 -3.80 18.64 -8.65
C THR A 434 -5.00 19.41 -9.18
N PHE A 435 -6.03 19.58 -8.36
CA PHE A 435 -7.33 20.10 -8.80
C PHE A 435 -7.90 21.15 -7.85
N TYR A 436 -8.59 22.12 -8.46
CA TYR A 436 -9.53 23.07 -7.86
C TYR A 436 -10.91 22.76 -8.41
N GLY A 437 -11.96 22.93 -7.59
CA GLY A 437 -13.38 22.74 -7.94
C GLY A 437 -13.86 23.24 -9.31
N THR A 438 -15.08 22.85 -9.62
CA THR A 438 -15.69 22.54 -10.93
C THR A 438 -15.60 23.52 -12.12
N ASP A 439 -14.90 24.67 -12.11
CA ASP A 439 -14.98 25.58 -13.27
C ASP A 439 -13.86 26.62 -13.55
N ASP A 440 -12.69 26.58 -12.89
CA ASP A 440 -11.61 27.56 -13.19
C ASP A 440 -10.29 26.89 -13.60
N ARG A 441 -9.96 26.95 -14.91
CA ARG A 441 -8.68 26.46 -15.45
C ARG A 441 -7.48 27.16 -14.78
N ILE A 442 -6.43 26.40 -14.46
CA ILE A 442 -5.25 26.87 -13.72
C ILE A 442 -4.33 27.73 -14.63
N ASP A 443 -3.69 28.77 -14.08
CA ASP A 443 -2.64 29.52 -14.80
C ASP A 443 -1.30 28.77 -14.76
N GLY A 444 -0.87 28.26 -15.92
CA GLY A 444 0.42 27.56 -16.11
C GLY A 444 1.60 28.49 -16.41
N SER A 445 1.37 29.80 -16.59
CA SER A 445 2.42 30.77 -16.94
C SER A 445 3.63 30.79 -15.99
N PRO A 446 3.51 30.51 -14.68
CA PRO A 446 4.67 30.42 -13.78
C PRO A 446 5.67 29.31 -14.16
N LEU A 447 5.21 28.24 -14.83
CA LEU A 447 6.04 27.07 -15.20
C LEU A 447 6.99 27.36 -16.37
N LYS A 448 6.77 28.45 -17.11
CA LYS A 448 7.55 28.83 -18.32
C LYS A 448 9.06 28.94 -18.08
N ASN A 449 9.49 29.20 -16.84
CA ASN A 449 10.91 29.35 -16.49
C ASN A 449 11.62 28.02 -16.15
N LEU A 450 10.89 26.90 -16.05
CA LEU A 450 11.43 25.59 -15.71
C LEU A 450 12.10 24.91 -16.91
N LYS A 451 13.10 25.57 -17.49
CA LYS A 451 13.78 25.13 -18.73
C LYS A 451 14.65 23.88 -18.56
N GLN A 452 14.97 23.49 -17.32
CA GLN A 452 15.73 22.29 -17.02
C GLN A 452 14.83 21.06 -16.83
N LEU A 453 13.51 21.22 -16.95
CA LEU A 453 12.57 20.13 -16.75
C LEU A 453 12.78 19.05 -17.81
N GLU A 454 12.99 17.82 -17.34
CA GLU A 454 13.17 16.62 -18.14
C GLU A 454 11.95 15.70 -18.05
N LEU A 455 11.23 15.74 -16.93
CA LEU A 455 10.05 14.93 -16.65
C LEU A 455 8.93 15.80 -16.08
N LEU A 456 7.77 15.74 -16.72
CA LEU A 456 6.52 16.37 -16.27
C LEU A 456 5.39 15.36 -16.28
N TYR A 457 4.80 15.12 -15.10
CA TYR A 457 3.54 14.42 -14.95
C TYR A 457 2.46 15.44 -14.56
N MET A 458 1.36 15.42 -15.31
CA MET A 458 0.24 16.33 -15.14
C MET A 458 -1.07 15.72 -15.64
N ASP A 459 -1.33 14.44 -15.34
CA ASP A 459 -2.61 13.75 -15.57
C ASP A 459 -3.77 14.46 -14.85
N ARG A 460 -4.90 14.65 -15.55
CA ARG A 460 -6.10 15.34 -15.05
C ARG A 460 -5.82 16.74 -14.49
N VAL A 461 -4.93 17.49 -15.15
CA VAL A 461 -4.62 18.90 -14.82
C VAL A 461 -5.03 19.82 -15.96
N PHE A 462 -5.95 20.75 -15.65
CA PHE A 462 -6.58 21.60 -16.65
C PHE A 462 -6.04 23.04 -16.62
N PHE A 463 -5.06 23.34 -17.47
CA PHE A 463 -4.52 24.69 -17.62
C PHE A 463 -5.35 25.58 -18.56
N LYS A 464 -5.29 26.90 -18.39
CA LYS A 464 -5.90 27.89 -19.30
C LYS A 464 -5.36 27.73 -20.72
N ASP A 465 -4.04 27.55 -20.82
CA ASP A 465 -3.30 27.26 -22.04
C ASP A 465 -2.00 26.52 -21.70
N PHE A 466 -1.40 25.87 -22.70
CA PHE A 466 -0.15 25.13 -22.57
C PHE A 466 1.05 25.87 -23.18
N THR A 467 1.00 27.20 -23.33
CA THR A 467 2.08 27.96 -23.98
C THR A 467 3.42 27.87 -23.25
N PHE A 468 3.41 27.50 -21.97
CA PHE A 468 4.61 27.22 -21.19
C PHE A 468 5.39 26.00 -21.70
N LEU A 469 4.74 25.00 -22.32
CA LEU A 469 5.43 23.81 -22.85
C LEU A 469 6.46 24.18 -23.91
N LYS A 470 6.21 25.25 -24.68
CA LYS A 470 7.14 25.75 -25.71
C LYS A 470 8.53 26.11 -25.17
N SER A 471 8.66 26.48 -23.89
CA SER A 471 9.96 26.81 -23.31
C SER A 471 10.71 25.61 -22.70
N MET A 472 10.07 24.44 -22.61
CA MET A 472 10.61 23.22 -22.01
C MET A 472 11.41 22.40 -23.05
N SER A 473 12.50 22.95 -23.55
CA SER A 473 13.32 22.34 -24.61
C SER A 473 14.12 21.10 -24.20
N ASN A 474 14.18 20.78 -22.90
CA ASN A 474 14.87 19.60 -22.36
C ASN A 474 13.90 18.49 -21.94
N LEU A 475 12.60 18.67 -22.15
CA LEU A 475 11.57 17.73 -21.73
C LEU A 475 11.73 16.41 -22.49
N LYS A 476 12.02 15.33 -21.77
CA LYS A 476 12.18 13.97 -22.31
C LYS A 476 10.93 13.15 -22.11
N THR A 477 10.21 13.39 -21.02
CA THR A 477 8.98 12.68 -20.66
C THR A 477 7.89 13.68 -20.33
N LEU A 478 6.76 13.54 -21.01
CA LEU A 478 5.52 14.22 -20.68
C LEU A 478 4.41 13.18 -20.57
N LYS A 479 3.82 13.06 -19.39
CA LYS A 479 2.58 12.31 -19.19
C LYS A 479 1.48 13.29 -18.80
N ALA A 480 0.54 13.48 -19.70
CA ALA A 480 -0.60 14.35 -19.51
C ALA A 480 -1.88 13.71 -20.06
N PRO A 481 -2.18 12.44 -19.73
CA PRO A 481 -3.46 11.86 -20.09
C PRO A 481 -4.58 12.71 -19.46
N TYR A 482 -5.72 12.80 -20.15
CA TYR A 482 -6.90 13.51 -19.65
C TYR A 482 -6.69 14.98 -19.21
N SER A 483 -5.65 15.65 -19.73
CA SER A 483 -5.32 17.04 -19.40
C SER A 483 -5.55 18.01 -20.54
N HIS A 484 -6.22 17.59 -21.61
CA HIS A 484 -6.45 18.38 -22.83
C HIS A 484 -5.18 18.92 -23.51
N VAL A 485 -4.02 18.32 -23.27
CA VAL A 485 -2.80 18.61 -24.02
C VAL A 485 -2.94 18.05 -25.43
N SER A 486 -2.86 18.90 -26.44
CA SER A 486 -2.92 18.49 -27.84
C SER A 486 -1.52 18.23 -28.43
N ALA A 487 -1.46 17.49 -29.55
CA ALA A 487 -0.23 17.36 -30.33
C ALA A 487 0.33 18.72 -30.79
N ALA A 488 -0.53 19.71 -30.99
CA ALA A 488 -0.10 21.05 -31.35
C ALA A 488 0.69 21.69 -30.19
N ASP A 489 0.30 21.50 -28.93
CA ASP A 489 0.96 22.11 -27.78
C ASP A 489 2.41 21.62 -27.61
N VAL A 490 2.64 20.34 -27.91
CA VAL A 490 3.94 19.67 -27.72
C VAL A 490 4.85 19.70 -28.95
N ARG A 491 4.40 20.25 -30.08
CA ARG A 491 5.14 20.22 -31.37
C ARG A 491 6.54 20.84 -31.34
N PHE A 492 6.86 21.64 -30.31
CA PHE A 492 8.16 22.28 -30.11
C PHE A 492 9.11 21.46 -29.23
N ASN A 493 8.62 20.45 -28.50
CA ASN A 493 9.36 19.65 -27.53
C ASN A 493 10.11 18.49 -28.21
N THR A 494 10.98 18.82 -29.19
CA THR A 494 11.73 17.84 -30.02
C THR A 494 12.70 16.94 -29.25
N SER A 495 12.91 17.20 -27.95
CA SER A 495 13.66 16.34 -27.03
C SER A 495 12.86 15.16 -26.48
N LEU A 496 11.53 15.14 -26.66
CA LEU A 496 10.66 14.10 -26.11
C LEU A 496 11.06 12.72 -26.61
N GLU A 497 11.18 11.80 -25.67
CA GLU A 497 11.41 10.38 -25.86
C GLU A 497 10.19 9.56 -25.42
N HIS A 498 9.41 10.06 -24.47
CA HIS A 498 8.18 9.44 -23.96
C HIS A 498 7.06 10.48 -23.90
N LEU A 499 5.95 10.18 -24.57
CA LEU A 499 4.79 11.06 -24.63
C LEU A 499 3.51 10.25 -24.41
N ASP A 500 2.68 10.71 -23.47
CA ASP A 500 1.34 10.21 -23.23
C ASP A 500 0.38 11.40 -23.17
N ILE A 501 -0.45 11.52 -24.21
CA ILE A 501 -1.45 12.58 -24.38
C ILE A 501 -2.71 12.02 -25.02
N LYS A 502 -3.86 12.61 -24.73
CA LYS A 502 -5.13 12.25 -25.36
C LYS A 502 -5.48 13.27 -26.43
N SER A 503 -5.07 13.01 -27.68
CA SER A 503 -5.13 13.98 -28.79
C SER A 503 -5.70 13.39 -30.06
N LYS A 504 -6.93 13.82 -30.42
CA LYS A 504 -7.59 13.44 -31.68
C LYS A 504 -6.75 13.78 -32.92
N ASP A 505 -6.21 15.00 -32.99
CA ASP A 505 -5.29 15.42 -34.05
C ASP A 505 -3.84 15.18 -33.61
N VAL A 506 -3.12 14.32 -34.34
CA VAL A 506 -1.71 13.97 -34.08
C VAL A 506 -0.74 14.62 -35.08
N SER A 507 -1.20 15.52 -35.95
CA SER A 507 -0.37 16.18 -36.98
C SER A 507 0.87 16.89 -36.42
N GLY A 508 0.74 17.46 -35.21
CA GLY A 508 1.81 18.14 -34.48
C GLY A 508 2.97 17.23 -34.03
N LEU A 509 2.81 15.90 -34.07
CA LEU A 509 3.82 14.95 -33.59
C LEU A 509 4.91 14.64 -34.62
N SER A 510 4.70 14.95 -35.89
CA SER A 510 5.56 14.54 -37.03
C SER A 510 7.06 14.88 -36.87
N ASN A 511 7.40 15.93 -36.12
CA ASN A 511 8.79 16.37 -35.89
C ASN A 511 9.42 15.81 -34.61
N LEU A 512 8.68 15.07 -33.78
CA LEU A 512 9.15 14.51 -32.51
C LEU A 512 9.93 13.20 -32.72
N THR A 513 10.90 13.23 -33.64
CA THR A 513 11.62 12.05 -34.15
C THR A 513 12.47 11.31 -33.10
N LYS A 514 12.60 11.83 -31.88
CA LYS A 514 13.25 11.16 -30.75
C LYS A 514 12.31 10.27 -29.92
N LEU A 515 11.00 10.33 -30.17
CA LEU A 515 10.02 9.49 -29.49
C LEU A 515 10.38 8.01 -29.63
N ARG A 516 10.32 7.33 -28.49
CA ARG A 516 10.48 5.89 -28.31
C ARG A 516 9.18 5.29 -27.80
N TYR A 517 8.48 6.00 -26.91
CA TYR A 517 7.17 5.64 -26.39
C TYR A 517 6.15 6.72 -26.78
N LEU A 518 5.03 6.30 -27.34
CA LEU A 518 3.88 7.16 -27.61
C LEU A 518 2.59 6.45 -27.19
N ASP A 519 1.82 7.10 -26.32
CA ASP A 519 0.45 6.73 -26.00
C ASP A 519 -0.49 7.84 -26.49
N ILE A 520 -1.36 7.47 -27.42
CA ILE A 520 -2.48 8.27 -27.95
C ILE A 520 -3.78 7.47 -27.85
N SER A 521 -3.84 6.46 -26.99
CA SER A 521 -5.06 5.66 -26.81
C SER A 521 -6.22 6.52 -26.29
N ASP A 522 -7.47 6.11 -26.49
CA ASP A 522 -8.64 6.80 -25.92
C ASP A 522 -8.72 8.29 -26.31
N SER A 523 -8.48 8.58 -27.60
CA SER A 523 -8.35 9.95 -28.12
C SER A 523 -9.33 10.30 -29.25
N GLY A 524 -10.08 9.33 -29.77
CA GLY A 524 -10.88 9.49 -30.98
C GLY A 524 -10.02 9.83 -32.22
N THR A 525 -8.75 9.41 -32.23
CA THR A 525 -7.81 9.65 -33.34
C THR A 525 -8.23 8.82 -34.55
N GLU A 526 -8.29 9.45 -35.72
CA GLU A 526 -8.64 8.79 -36.98
C GLU A 526 -7.43 8.68 -37.92
N ASN A 527 -6.69 9.79 -38.10
CA ASN A 527 -5.54 9.89 -39.00
C ASN A 527 -4.24 9.84 -38.21
N ILE A 528 -3.36 8.88 -38.56
CA ILE A 528 -2.04 8.70 -37.95
C ILE A 528 -0.87 8.90 -38.94
N ASP A 529 -1.09 9.57 -40.07
CA ASP A 529 -0.06 9.81 -41.11
C ASP A 529 1.20 10.47 -40.55
N ALA A 530 1.02 11.36 -39.57
CA ALA A 530 2.09 12.06 -38.89
C ALA A 530 3.08 11.12 -38.19
N LEU A 531 2.65 9.92 -37.80
CA LEU A 531 3.47 8.94 -37.08
C LEU A 531 4.50 8.25 -37.98
N SER A 532 4.33 8.30 -39.31
CA SER A 532 5.25 7.69 -40.29
C SER A 532 6.70 8.18 -40.19
N ASN A 533 6.91 9.37 -39.63
CA ASN A 533 8.24 9.96 -39.44
C ASN A 533 8.92 9.54 -38.12
N LEU A 534 8.21 8.88 -37.21
CA LEU A 534 8.70 8.53 -35.87
C LEU A 534 9.54 7.24 -35.88
N LYS A 535 10.63 7.24 -36.65
CA LYS A 535 11.47 6.05 -36.91
C LYS A 535 12.19 5.49 -35.68
N ASN A 536 12.19 6.22 -34.56
CA ASN A 536 12.76 5.75 -33.29
C ASN A 536 11.74 5.12 -32.34
N LEU A 537 10.46 5.09 -32.73
CA LEU A 537 9.38 4.56 -31.90
C LEU A 537 9.60 3.06 -31.69
N THR A 538 9.65 2.65 -30.43
CA THR A 538 9.77 1.27 -29.97
C THR A 538 8.43 0.76 -29.43
N GLU A 539 7.62 1.65 -28.87
CA GLU A 539 6.31 1.32 -28.31
C GLU A 539 5.26 2.37 -28.73
N LEU A 540 4.16 1.88 -29.28
CA LEU A 540 2.99 2.68 -29.66
C LEU A 540 1.73 2.05 -29.07
N ASN A 541 1.04 2.80 -28.22
CA ASN A 541 -0.33 2.51 -27.83
C ASN A 541 -1.28 3.49 -28.53
N ALA A 542 -2.06 2.97 -29.47
CA ALA A 542 -3.08 3.70 -30.22
C ALA A 542 -4.45 3.01 -30.11
N SER A 543 -4.66 2.19 -29.08
CA SER A 543 -5.91 1.48 -28.82
C SER A 543 -7.07 2.42 -28.45
N ASN A 544 -8.32 1.97 -28.57
CA ASN A 544 -9.53 2.74 -28.25
C ASN A 544 -9.58 4.05 -29.05
N ASN A 545 -9.54 3.95 -30.37
CA ASN A 545 -9.56 5.09 -31.30
C ASN A 545 -10.47 4.77 -32.51
N GLU A 546 -10.46 5.64 -33.52
CA GLU A 546 -11.26 5.50 -34.72
C GLU A 546 -10.36 5.25 -35.95
N ILE A 547 -9.20 4.61 -35.75
CA ILE A 547 -8.19 4.41 -36.79
C ILE A 547 -8.66 3.34 -37.77
N GLN A 548 -8.65 3.68 -39.06
CA GLN A 548 -8.98 2.74 -40.15
C GLN A 548 -7.75 2.34 -40.97
N ASP A 549 -6.80 3.26 -41.17
CA ASP A 549 -5.58 3.04 -41.95
C ASP A 549 -4.34 3.03 -41.06
N ILE A 550 -3.72 1.85 -40.97
CA ILE A 550 -2.46 1.64 -40.22
C ILE A 550 -1.23 1.52 -41.13
N ALA A 551 -1.36 1.76 -42.44
CA ALA A 551 -0.23 1.80 -43.37
C ALA A 551 0.90 2.76 -42.93
N PRO A 552 0.63 3.96 -42.35
CA PRO A 552 1.69 4.88 -41.93
C PRO A 552 2.69 4.31 -40.93
N ILE A 553 2.27 3.34 -40.10
CA ILE A 553 3.09 2.74 -39.04
C ILE A 553 3.60 1.33 -39.37
N SER A 554 3.15 0.75 -40.49
CA SER A 554 3.43 -0.65 -40.90
C SER A 554 4.91 -0.99 -41.20
N SER A 555 5.78 0.02 -41.28
CA SER A 555 7.21 -0.12 -41.62
C SER A 555 8.15 0.61 -40.68
N LEU A 556 7.69 0.94 -39.46
CA LEU A 556 8.53 1.60 -38.45
C LEU A 556 9.66 0.65 -37.99
N PRO A 557 10.93 1.02 -38.21
CA PRO A 557 12.04 0.05 -38.20
C PRO A 557 12.45 -0.42 -36.81
N LYS A 558 12.03 0.26 -35.75
CA LYS A 558 12.39 -0.06 -34.35
C LYS A 558 11.20 -0.47 -33.49
N LEU A 559 10.01 -0.58 -34.08
CA LEU A 559 8.80 -0.85 -33.31
C LEU A 559 8.84 -2.28 -32.78
N GLU A 560 8.74 -2.40 -31.46
CA GLU A 560 8.80 -3.65 -30.69
C GLU A 560 7.44 -4.02 -30.12
N ARG A 561 6.63 -3.02 -29.76
CA ARG A 561 5.31 -3.16 -29.14
C ARG A 561 4.31 -2.25 -29.83
N LEU A 562 3.23 -2.82 -30.36
CA LEU A 562 2.17 -2.08 -31.05
C LEU A 562 0.80 -2.53 -30.54
N ALA A 563 0.07 -1.62 -29.90
CA ALA A 563 -1.32 -1.84 -29.47
C ALA A 563 -2.26 -0.98 -30.32
N LEU A 564 -3.22 -1.65 -30.97
CA LEU A 564 -4.22 -1.08 -31.88
C LEU A 564 -5.63 -1.62 -31.56
N ASP A 565 -5.81 -2.16 -30.36
CA ASP A 565 -7.06 -2.75 -29.90
C ASP A 565 -8.21 -1.74 -29.94
N ASN A 566 -9.43 -2.20 -30.21
CA ASN A 566 -10.63 -1.36 -30.27
C ASN A 566 -10.46 -0.15 -31.21
N ASN A 567 -10.37 -0.44 -32.51
CA ASN A 567 -10.28 0.51 -33.61
C ASN A 567 -11.22 0.09 -34.76
N GLN A 568 -11.16 0.78 -35.90
CA GLN A 568 -12.00 0.50 -37.07
C GLN A 568 -11.19 -0.09 -38.24
N ILE A 569 -10.16 -0.89 -37.93
CA ILE A 569 -9.23 -1.43 -38.94
C ILE A 569 -9.92 -2.54 -39.72
N LYS A 570 -10.17 -2.30 -41.01
CA LYS A 570 -10.85 -3.27 -41.90
C LYS A 570 -9.90 -4.15 -42.71
N ARG A 571 -8.66 -3.71 -42.88
CA ARG A 571 -7.64 -4.41 -43.68
C ARG A 571 -6.26 -4.19 -43.10
N LEU A 572 -5.54 -5.28 -42.92
CA LEU A 572 -4.14 -5.23 -42.49
C LEU A 572 -3.23 -4.91 -43.69
N PRO A 573 -2.28 -3.97 -43.58
CA PRO A 573 -1.28 -3.72 -44.60
C PRO A 573 -0.21 -4.81 -44.57
N GLN A 574 0.63 -4.87 -45.60
CA GLN A 574 1.84 -5.68 -45.55
C GLN A 574 2.78 -5.12 -44.48
N PHE A 575 3.05 -5.91 -43.43
CA PHE A 575 3.97 -5.48 -42.37
C PHE A 575 5.44 -5.62 -42.79
N SER A 576 6.25 -4.68 -42.31
CA SER A 576 7.71 -4.68 -42.37
C SER A 576 8.27 -4.19 -41.03
N LEU A 577 7.98 -4.94 -39.96
CA LEU A 577 8.34 -4.62 -38.58
C LEU A 577 9.29 -5.68 -38.02
N PRO A 578 10.61 -5.57 -38.27
CA PRO A 578 11.57 -6.66 -38.03
C PRO A 578 11.84 -6.97 -36.55
N HIS A 579 11.43 -6.09 -35.64
CA HIS A 579 11.64 -6.20 -34.20
C HIS A 579 10.34 -6.36 -33.41
N LEU A 580 9.19 -6.48 -34.09
CA LEU A 580 7.91 -6.54 -33.42
C LEU A 580 7.79 -7.83 -32.61
N SER A 581 7.57 -7.66 -31.31
CA SER A 581 7.43 -8.73 -30.32
C SER A 581 6.00 -8.82 -29.77
N LEU A 582 5.29 -7.69 -29.68
CA LEU A 582 3.90 -7.61 -29.22
C LEU A 582 3.04 -6.86 -30.23
N LEU A 583 1.91 -7.47 -30.60
CA LEU A 583 0.89 -6.88 -31.45
C LEU A 583 -0.51 -7.10 -30.87
N GLY A 584 -1.17 -6.01 -30.46
CA GLY A 584 -2.59 -6.00 -30.08
C GLY A 584 -3.45 -5.48 -31.23
N LEU A 585 -4.43 -6.27 -31.64
CA LEU A 585 -5.34 -6.00 -32.75
C LEU A 585 -6.79 -6.42 -32.41
N SER A 586 -7.08 -6.66 -31.12
CA SER A 586 -8.41 -7.07 -30.68
C SER A 586 -9.47 -6.01 -31.00
N GLU A 587 -10.74 -6.40 -31.03
CA GLU A 587 -11.89 -5.49 -31.25
C GLU A 587 -11.72 -4.62 -32.51
N ASN A 588 -11.48 -5.26 -33.66
CA ASN A 588 -11.35 -4.59 -34.98
C ASN A 588 -12.16 -5.34 -36.05
N ASP A 589 -12.28 -4.74 -37.25
CA ASP A 589 -13.18 -5.17 -38.32
C ASP A 589 -12.49 -5.92 -39.49
N PHE A 590 -11.28 -6.47 -39.29
CA PHE A 590 -10.57 -7.22 -40.34
C PHE A 590 -10.82 -8.73 -40.23
N SER A 591 -10.73 -9.46 -41.35
CA SER A 591 -10.97 -10.91 -41.37
C SER A 591 -9.84 -11.75 -42.00
N ASP A 592 -8.91 -11.11 -42.71
CA ASP A 592 -7.74 -11.74 -43.35
C ASP A 592 -6.49 -11.58 -42.48
N LEU A 593 -5.92 -12.72 -42.07
CA LEU A 593 -4.71 -12.81 -41.25
C LEU A 593 -3.43 -13.01 -42.09
N THR A 594 -3.53 -13.17 -43.41
CA THR A 594 -2.39 -13.41 -44.30
C THR A 594 -1.26 -12.39 -44.13
N PRO A 595 -1.54 -11.08 -43.93
CA PRO A 595 -0.47 -10.08 -43.73
C PRO A 595 0.38 -10.30 -42.48
N LEU A 596 -0.13 -11.04 -41.48
CA LEU A 596 0.63 -11.35 -40.25
C LEU A 596 1.73 -12.39 -40.48
N THR A 597 1.64 -13.22 -41.52
CA THR A 597 2.54 -14.37 -41.76
C THR A 597 4.03 -14.02 -41.80
N VAL A 598 4.37 -12.76 -42.10
CA VAL A 598 5.75 -12.27 -42.15
C VAL A 598 6.34 -11.93 -40.76
N LEU A 599 5.52 -11.79 -39.72
CA LEU A 599 5.92 -11.41 -38.36
C LEU A 599 6.44 -12.61 -37.55
N THR A 600 7.34 -13.39 -38.13
CA THR A 600 7.82 -14.67 -37.56
C THR A 600 8.56 -14.57 -36.21
N GLN A 601 8.90 -13.35 -35.77
CA GLN A 601 9.53 -13.08 -34.47
C GLN A 601 8.53 -12.66 -33.37
N LEU A 602 7.25 -12.58 -33.70
CA LEU A 602 6.21 -12.13 -32.78
C LEU A 602 6.07 -13.12 -31.61
N GLN A 603 6.03 -12.58 -30.40
CA GLN A 603 5.95 -13.34 -29.15
C GLN A 603 4.55 -13.25 -28.51
N GLU A 604 3.90 -12.10 -28.65
CA GLU A 604 2.57 -11.83 -28.11
C GLU A 604 1.65 -11.27 -29.20
N LEU A 605 0.50 -11.91 -29.38
CA LEU A 605 -0.52 -11.53 -30.34
C LEU A 605 -1.90 -11.58 -29.69
N ASP A 606 -2.61 -10.46 -29.70
CA ASP A 606 -4.01 -10.41 -29.29
C ASP A 606 -4.90 -10.09 -30.49
N LEU A 607 -5.86 -10.97 -30.75
CA LEU A 607 -6.85 -10.92 -31.81
C LEU A 607 -8.27 -11.18 -31.26
N GLY A 608 -8.50 -10.94 -29.97
CA GLY A 608 -9.82 -11.11 -29.37
C GLY A 608 -10.91 -10.27 -30.05
N TYR A 609 -12.15 -10.73 -30.05
CA TYR A 609 -13.30 -10.03 -30.65
C TYR A 609 -13.12 -9.69 -32.14
N VAL A 610 -12.40 -10.54 -32.90
CA VAL A 610 -12.25 -10.39 -34.36
C VAL A 610 -12.98 -11.53 -35.09
N GLU A 611 -13.73 -11.19 -36.14
CA GLU A 611 -14.44 -12.18 -36.95
C GLU A 611 -13.57 -12.65 -38.14
N PHE A 612 -13.03 -13.86 -38.04
CA PHE A 612 -12.17 -14.42 -39.10
C PHE A 612 -12.97 -15.14 -40.20
N GLU A 613 -12.49 -15.04 -41.45
CA GLU A 613 -12.95 -15.93 -42.52
C GLU A 613 -12.59 -17.40 -42.22
N PRO A 614 -13.39 -18.39 -42.65
CA PRO A 614 -13.08 -19.80 -42.50
C PRO A 614 -11.68 -20.14 -43.06
N GLY A 615 -10.81 -20.69 -42.21
CA GLY A 615 -9.45 -21.08 -42.57
C GLY A 615 -8.38 -20.00 -42.40
N SER A 616 -8.73 -18.75 -42.08
CA SER A 616 -7.76 -17.66 -41.84
C SER A 616 -6.75 -17.98 -40.73
N LEU A 617 -7.15 -18.76 -39.71
CA LEU A 617 -6.25 -19.19 -38.63
C LEU A 617 -5.00 -19.97 -39.12
N SER A 618 -5.05 -20.53 -40.33
CA SER A 618 -3.87 -21.17 -40.94
C SER A 618 -2.68 -20.22 -41.13
N ALA A 619 -2.95 -18.93 -41.29
CA ALA A 619 -1.91 -17.89 -41.37
C ALA A 619 -1.08 -17.78 -40.08
N LEU A 620 -1.67 -18.08 -38.92
CA LEU A 620 -0.95 -18.01 -37.64
C LEU A 620 0.12 -19.10 -37.52
N SER A 621 0.00 -20.20 -38.28
CA SER A 621 0.92 -21.34 -38.16
C SER A 621 2.38 -21.05 -38.52
N SER A 622 2.69 -19.93 -39.16
CA SER A 622 4.06 -19.47 -39.43
C SER A 622 4.67 -18.66 -38.29
N LEU A 623 3.90 -18.32 -37.25
CA LEU A 623 4.33 -17.50 -36.12
C LEU A 623 4.89 -18.37 -34.99
N GLU A 624 5.89 -19.18 -35.31
CA GLU A 624 6.44 -20.23 -34.42
C GLU A 624 7.05 -19.68 -33.11
N ALA A 625 7.40 -18.40 -33.07
CA ALA A 625 7.94 -17.72 -31.89
C ALA A 625 6.88 -17.28 -30.87
N LEU A 626 5.57 -17.45 -31.16
CA LEU A 626 4.50 -17.04 -30.25
C LEU A 626 4.57 -17.78 -28.91
N GLU A 627 4.54 -16.99 -27.84
CA GLU A 627 4.46 -17.44 -26.46
C GLU A 627 3.07 -17.13 -25.86
N ARG A 628 2.44 -16.03 -26.28
CA ARG A 628 1.14 -15.56 -25.78
C ARG A 628 0.20 -15.29 -26.94
N LEU A 629 -0.99 -15.89 -26.92
CA LEU A 629 -1.99 -15.74 -27.98
C LEU A 629 -3.39 -15.54 -27.40
N GLY A 630 -4.00 -14.41 -27.72
CA GLY A 630 -5.41 -14.08 -27.43
C GLY A 630 -6.28 -14.23 -28.67
N LEU A 631 -7.33 -15.03 -28.57
CA LEU A 631 -8.27 -15.35 -29.65
C LEU A 631 -9.72 -15.42 -29.12
N SER A 632 -10.01 -14.74 -28.00
CA SER A 632 -11.32 -14.81 -27.36
C SER A 632 -12.41 -14.16 -28.22
N ALA A 633 -13.69 -14.53 -28.01
CA ALA A 633 -14.84 -13.87 -28.63
C ALA A 633 -14.82 -13.79 -30.18
N SER A 634 -14.14 -14.73 -30.85
CA SER A 634 -13.82 -14.66 -32.29
C SER A 634 -14.60 -15.66 -33.16
N ARG A 635 -15.63 -16.30 -32.60
CA ARG A 635 -16.51 -17.30 -33.25
C ARG A 635 -15.75 -18.50 -33.83
N ILE A 636 -14.59 -18.82 -33.28
CA ILE A 636 -13.74 -19.93 -33.75
C ILE A 636 -14.43 -21.26 -33.47
N THR A 637 -14.45 -22.16 -34.45
CA THR A 637 -14.98 -23.52 -34.31
C THR A 637 -13.89 -24.59 -34.34
N SER A 638 -12.78 -24.33 -35.05
CA SER A 638 -11.65 -25.26 -35.16
C SER A 638 -10.32 -24.55 -34.89
N ILE A 639 -9.52 -25.18 -34.03
CA ILE A 639 -8.21 -24.70 -33.61
C ILE A 639 -7.04 -25.58 -34.11
N GLU A 640 -7.30 -26.48 -35.06
CA GLU A 640 -6.27 -27.38 -35.64
C GLU A 640 -5.01 -26.64 -36.10
N PRO A 641 -5.09 -25.45 -36.74
CA PRO A 641 -3.88 -24.70 -37.13
C PRO A 641 -2.95 -24.30 -35.98
N LEU A 642 -3.46 -24.18 -34.75
CA LEU A 642 -2.70 -23.75 -33.58
C LEU A 642 -1.73 -24.84 -33.08
N SER A 643 -1.93 -26.11 -33.47
CA SER A 643 -1.09 -27.25 -33.06
C SER A 643 0.40 -27.10 -33.41
N LYS A 644 0.75 -26.21 -34.35
CA LYS A 644 2.13 -25.91 -34.75
C LYS A 644 2.84 -24.91 -33.83
N LEU A 645 2.11 -24.20 -32.97
CA LEU A 645 2.62 -23.11 -32.12
C LEU A 645 3.22 -23.65 -30.82
N VAL A 646 4.20 -24.55 -30.93
CA VAL A 646 4.76 -25.35 -29.84
C VAL A 646 5.47 -24.55 -28.73
N HIS A 647 5.59 -23.23 -28.88
CA HIS A 647 6.17 -22.33 -27.90
C HIS A 647 5.16 -21.56 -27.05
N ILE A 648 3.86 -21.69 -27.34
CA ILE A 648 2.79 -21.05 -26.55
C ILE A 648 2.85 -21.51 -25.09
N SER A 649 2.90 -20.54 -24.19
CA SER A 649 2.76 -20.69 -22.74
C SER A 649 1.45 -20.12 -22.22
N GLN A 650 0.85 -19.13 -22.90
CA GLN A 650 -0.44 -18.56 -22.55
C GLN A 650 -1.38 -18.52 -23.76
N LEU A 651 -2.56 -19.12 -23.62
CA LEU A 651 -3.55 -19.21 -24.68
C LEU A 651 -4.94 -18.86 -24.13
N ASP A 652 -5.54 -17.81 -24.69
CA ASP A 652 -6.93 -17.46 -24.44
C ASP A 652 -7.77 -17.74 -25.69
N LEU A 653 -8.69 -18.69 -25.55
CA LEU A 653 -9.67 -19.12 -26.55
C LEU A 653 -11.10 -18.96 -26.00
N SER A 654 -11.29 -18.18 -24.94
CA SER A 654 -12.57 -18.03 -24.27
C SER A 654 -13.65 -17.44 -25.19
N ASN A 655 -14.92 -17.70 -24.90
CA ASN A 655 -16.05 -17.12 -25.61
C ASN A 655 -16.04 -17.44 -27.13
N ASN A 656 -15.76 -18.68 -27.52
CA ASN A 656 -15.77 -19.12 -28.91
C ASN A 656 -16.85 -20.20 -29.13
N LYS A 657 -16.76 -20.95 -30.23
CA LYS A 657 -17.66 -22.05 -30.58
C LYS A 657 -16.89 -23.37 -30.72
N ILE A 658 -15.87 -23.55 -29.90
CA ILE A 658 -14.97 -24.70 -29.96
C ILE A 658 -15.62 -25.89 -29.26
N GLU A 659 -15.69 -27.02 -29.97
CA GLU A 659 -16.17 -28.29 -29.41
C GLU A 659 -14.98 -29.24 -29.14
N ASP A 660 -13.98 -29.25 -30.02
CA ASP A 660 -12.80 -30.12 -29.94
C ASP A 660 -11.53 -29.33 -29.58
N ILE A 661 -11.02 -29.58 -28.37
CA ILE A 661 -9.75 -29.01 -27.88
C ILE A 661 -8.55 -29.95 -27.99
N LYS A 662 -8.69 -31.11 -28.64
CA LYS A 662 -7.58 -32.06 -28.83
C LYS A 662 -6.30 -31.44 -29.43
N PRO A 663 -6.36 -30.45 -30.36
CA PRO A 663 -5.14 -29.85 -30.91
C PRO A 663 -4.23 -29.19 -29.86
N ILE A 664 -4.77 -28.78 -28.69
CA ILE A 664 -4.02 -28.17 -27.60
C ILE A 664 -3.00 -29.15 -26.98
N ALA A 665 -3.22 -30.46 -27.09
CA ALA A 665 -2.28 -31.47 -26.61
C ALA A 665 -0.91 -31.41 -27.33
N ALA A 666 -0.80 -30.72 -28.46
CA ALA A 666 0.45 -30.47 -29.17
C ALA A 666 1.27 -29.28 -28.61
N LEU A 667 0.83 -28.63 -27.52
CA LEU A 667 1.44 -27.42 -26.96
C LEU A 667 2.16 -27.72 -25.62
N PRO A 668 3.38 -28.28 -25.64
CA PRO A 668 4.04 -28.80 -24.43
C PRO A 668 4.50 -27.73 -23.43
N LYS A 669 4.54 -26.46 -23.85
CA LYS A 669 4.96 -25.32 -23.02
C LYS A 669 3.79 -24.60 -22.34
N LEU A 670 2.56 -25.03 -22.57
CA LEU A 670 1.37 -24.34 -22.06
C LEU A 670 1.37 -24.32 -20.53
N GLU A 671 1.27 -23.11 -19.97
CA GLU A 671 1.20 -22.82 -18.53
C GLU A 671 -0.19 -22.31 -18.14
N ASN A 672 -0.77 -21.44 -18.96
CA ASN A 672 -2.11 -20.88 -18.75
C ASN A 672 -2.99 -21.12 -19.97
N LEU A 673 -4.16 -21.72 -19.75
CA LEU A 673 -5.15 -21.97 -20.78
C LEU A 673 -6.53 -21.48 -20.34
N ASP A 674 -7.14 -20.61 -21.14
CA ASP A 674 -8.54 -20.27 -21.01
C ASP A 674 -9.31 -20.77 -22.24
N VAL A 675 -10.25 -21.68 -22.02
CA VAL A 675 -11.22 -22.16 -23.02
C VAL A 675 -12.65 -22.02 -22.49
N SER A 676 -12.87 -21.09 -21.54
CA SER A 676 -14.18 -20.82 -20.97
C SER A 676 -15.18 -20.34 -22.03
N LEU A 677 -16.47 -20.46 -21.76
CA LEU A 677 -17.55 -19.99 -22.64
C LEU A 677 -17.42 -20.56 -24.07
N ASN A 678 -17.24 -21.87 -24.17
CA ASN A 678 -17.21 -22.62 -25.43
C ASN A 678 -18.30 -23.71 -25.43
N SER A 679 -18.23 -24.68 -26.34
CA SER A 679 -19.19 -25.79 -26.45
C SER A 679 -18.51 -27.15 -26.20
N ILE A 680 -17.55 -27.19 -25.28
CA ILE A 680 -16.76 -28.40 -24.99
C ILE A 680 -17.59 -29.34 -24.12
N GLN A 681 -17.83 -30.56 -24.60
CA GLN A 681 -18.61 -31.57 -23.87
C GLN A 681 -17.74 -32.56 -23.08
N SER A 682 -16.51 -32.79 -23.53
CA SER A 682 -15.58 -33.75 -22.91
C SER A 682 -14.15 -33.30 -23.07
N LEU A 683 -13.35 -33.50 -22.02
CA LEU A 683 -11.91 -33.22 -22.08
C LEU A 683 -11.17 -34.41 -22.70
N PRO A 684 -10.32 -34.20 -23.73
CA PRO A 684 -9.43 -35.24 -24.24
C PRO A 684 -8.30 -35.53 -23.25
N GLU A 685 -7.50 -36.56 -23.51
CA GLU A 685 -6.24 -36.74 -22.78
C GLU A 685 -5.29 -35.57 -23.08
N LEU A 686 -5.05 -34.72 -22.07
CA LEU A 686 -4.17 -33.56 -22.16
C LEU A 686 -2.83 -33.86 -21.49
N ASN A 687 -1.77 -34.04 -22.29
CA ASN A 687 -0.41 -34.17 -21.77
C ASN A 687 0.26 -32.80 -21.68
N LEU A 688 -0.16 -31.99 -20.70
CA LEU A 688 0.32 -30.62 -20.48
C LEU A 688 1.10 -30.52 -19.16
N PRO A 689 2.38 -30.93 -19.12
CA PRO A 689 3.15 -31.08 -17.89
C PRO A 689 3.52 -29.78 -17.18
N ASN A 690 3.29 -28.63 -17.82
CA ASN A 690 3.60 -27.30 -17.29
C ASN A 690 2.35 -26.48 -16.96
N LEU A 691 1.15 -27.00 -17.18
CA LEU A 691 -0.09 -26.25 -16.96
C LEU A 691 -0.28 -25.95 -15.47
N THR A 692 -0.37 -24.66 -15.15
CA THR A 692 -0.56 -24.10 -13.81
C THR A 692 -1.91 -23.44 -13.63
N ALA A 693 -2.49 -22.90 -14.69
CA ALA A 693 -3.83 -22.30 -14.70
C ALA A 693 -4.69 -22.87 -15.84
N LEU A 694 -5.92 -23.26 -15.52
CA LEU A 694 -6.90 -23.77 -16.49
C LEU A 694 -8.28 -23.19 -16.20
N SER A 695 -8.85 -22.46 -17.16
CA SER A 695 -10.26 -22.07 -17.14
C SER A 695 -11.03 -22.82 -18.21
N VAL A 696 -12.05 -23.57 -17.78
CA VAL A 696 -12.99 -24.27 -18.66
C VAL A 696 -14.43 -23.89 -18.32
N SER A 697 -14.63 -22.80 -17.57
CA SER A 697 -15.95 -22.39 -17.08
C SER A 697 -16.94 -22.10 -18.20
N GLY A 698 -18.23 -22.37 -18.01
CA GLY A 698 -19.25 -22.09 -19.03
C GLY A 698 -19.13 -22.97 -20.28
N ASN A 699 -18.82 -24.26 -20.09
CA ASN A 699 -18.83 -25.29 -21.13
C ASN A 699 -19.89 -26.36 -20.79
N GLU A 700 -19.91 -27.47 -21.54
CA GLU A 700 -20.83 -28.59 -21.36
C GLU A 700 -20.14 -29.82 -20.74
N ILE A 701 -19.06 -29.63 -19.97
CA ILE A 701 -18.22 -30.71 -19.44
C ILE A 701 -18.92 -31.43 -18.28
N VAL A 702 -19.11 -32.74 -18.41
CA VAL A 702 -19.71 -33.60 -17.37
C VAL A 702 -18.65 -34.36 -16.57
N ASP A 703 -17.58 -34.81 -17.24
CA ASP A 703 -16.52 -35.64 -16.68
C ASP A 703 -15.17 -34.90 -16.72
N ILE A 704 -14.58 -34.73 -15.53
CA ILE A 704 -13.31 -34.04 -15.33
C ILE A 704 -12.17 -34.98 -14.93
N THR A 705 -12.32 -36.30 -15.12
CA THR A 705 -11.30 -37.31 -14.76
C THR A 705 -9.91 -36.97 -15.32
N GLN A 706 -9.86 -36.42 -16.54
CA GLN A 706 -8.60 -36.04 -17.20
C GLN A 706 -7.85 -34.89 -16.50
N ILE A 707 -8.56 -34.00 -15.77
CA ILE A 707 -7.94 -32.90 -15.02
C ILE A 707 -7.03 -33.46 -13.90
N GLY A 708 -7.37 -34.61 -13.33
CA GLY A 708 -6.58 -35.26 -12.28
C GLY A 708 -5.13 -35.58 -12.69
N ALA A 709 -4.82 -35.62 -14.00
CA ALA A 709 -3.47 -35.84 -14.52
C ALA A 709 -2.58 -34.56 -14.49
N LEU A 710 -3.15 -33.37 -14.34
CA LEU A 710 -2.47 -32.08 -14.45
C LEU A 710 -1.81 -31.65 -13.12
N LYS A 711 -0.75 -32.36 -12.71
CA LYS A 711 -0.19 -32.29 -11.35
C LYS A 711 0.40 -30.92 -10.90
N LYS A 712 0.61 -29.97 -11.82
CA LYS A 712 1.12 -28.62 -11.51
C LYS A 712 0.03 -27.54 -11.42
N LEU A 713 -1.23 -27.93 -11.60
CA LEU A 713 -2.36 -27.02 -11.61
C LEU A 713 -2.58 -26.43 -10.20
N ASN A 714 -2.60 -25.10 -10.12
CA ASN A 714 -2.80 -24.33 -8.88
C ASN A 714 -3.95 -23.32 -8.99
N ASP A 715 -4.38 -23.00 -10.21
CA ASP A 715 -5.55 -22.17 -10.49
C ASP A 715 -6.47 -22.93 -11.46
N LEU A 716 -7.73 -23.10 -11.08
CA LEU A 716 -8.69 -23.89 -11.83
C LEU A 716 -10.09 -23.28 -11.70
N GLN A 717 -10.65 -22.90 -12.84
CA GLN A 717 -12.01 -22.38 -12.95
C GLN A 717 -12.88 -23.40 -13.72
N LEU A 718 -13.95 -23.86 -13.06
CA LEU A 718 -14.84 -24.92 -13.53
C LEU A 718 -16.32 -24.53 -13.51
N GLU A 719 -16.64 -23.30 -13.10
CA GLU A 719 -18.01 -22.84 -12.90
C GLU A 719 -18.85 -22.99 -14.16
N ASN A 720 -20.17 -23.08 -14.01
CA ASN A 720 -21.09 -23.16 -15.14
C ASN A 720 -20.81 -24.35 -16.09
N ASN A 721 -20.39 -25.49 -15.54
CA ASN A 721 -20.38 -26.79 -16.23
C ASN A 721 -21.31 -27.79 -15.52
N PRO A 722 -21.90 -28.77 -16.24
CA PRO A 722 -22.71 -29.84 -15.66
C PRO A 722 -21.86 -30.97 -15.03
N ILE A 723 -20.83 -30.63 -14.25
CA ILE A 723 -19.90 -31.59 -13.62
C ILE A 723 -20.64 -32.40 -12.57
N ARG A 724 -20.44 -33.73 -12.60
CA ARG A 724 -21.09 -34.66 -11.65
C ARG A 724 -20.19 -35.09 -10.49
N ASP A 725 -18.89 -35.24 -10.75
CA ASP A 725 -17.92 -35.76 -9.77
C ASP A 725 -16.67 -34.89 -9.72
N TYR A 726 -16.43 -34.27 -8.55
CA TYR A 726 -15.24 -33.45 -8.27
C TYR A 726 -14.10 -34.24 -7.62
N SER A 727 -14.28 -35.54 -7.36
CA SER A 727 -13.26 -36.41 -6.76
C SER A 727 -11.90 -36.40 -7.47
N PRO A 728 -11.79 -36.22 -8.81
CA PRO A 728 -10.50 -36.13 -9.49
C PRO A 728 -9.60 -34.97 -9.00
N LEU A 729 -10.21 -33.90 -8.47
CA LEU A 729 -9.48 -32.71 -8.00
C LEU A 729 -8.71 -32.96 -6.70
N LYS A 730 -9.13 -33.94 -5.89
CA LYS A 730 -8.44 -34.33 -4.63
C LYS A 730 -6.99 -34.78 -4.86
N GLN A 731 -6.63 -35.10 -6.10
CA GLN A 731 -5.30 -35.57 -6.48
C GLN A 731 -4.32 -34.45 -6.87
N LEU A 732 -4.74 -33.18 -6.78
CA LEU A 732 -3.98 -32.00 -7.18
C LEU A 732 -3.43 -31.27 -5.93
N PRO A 733 -2.11 -31.32 -5.70
CA PRO A 733 -1.52 -30.85 -4.43
C PRO A 733 -1.44 -29.32 -4.28
N GLY A 734 -1.69 -28.56 -5.35
CA GLY A 734 -1.53 -27.11 -5.40
C GLY A 734 -2.82 -26.28 -5.37
N LEU A 735 -4.00 -26.93 -5.35
CA LEU A 735 -5.30 -26.26 -5.27
C LEU A 735 -5.76 -26.22 -3.80
N GLU A 736 -5.65 -25.06 -3.16
CA GLU A 736 -6.33 -24.78 -1.88
C GLU A 736 -7.81 -24.50 -2.15
N MET A 737 -8.57 -25.54 -2.47
CA MET A 737 -10.03 -25.44 -2.59
C MET A 737 -10.72 -26.20 -1.46
N GLU A 738 -11.70 -25.56 -0.81
CA GLU A 738 -12.66 -26.26 0.04
C GLU A 738 -13.54 -27.13 -0.85
N TYR A 739 -13.37 -28.45 -0.74
CA TYR A 739 -14.13 -29.41 -1.54
C TYR A 739 -15.59 -29.43 -1.08
N PRO A 740 -16.58 -29.18 -1.97
CA PRO A 740 -17.96 -29.46 -1.64
C PRO A 740 -18.14 -30.98 -1.61
N GLU A 741 -18.25 -31.56 -0.41
CA GLU A 741 -18.78 -32.90 -0.26
C GLU A 741 -20.32 -32.83 -0.31
N ASN A 742 -20.93 -33.30 -1.41
CA ASN A 742 -22.03 -34.29 -1.42
C ASN A 742 -22.91 -34.24 -2.70
N GLU A 743 -23.28 -35.42 -3.20
CA GLU A 743 -24.14 -35.67 -4.37
C GLU A 743 -25.63 -35.30 -4.19
N ASP A 744 -26.04 -34.47 -3.22
CA ASP A 744 -27.47 -34.14 -3.00
C ASP A 744 -27.75 -32.66 -2.67
N GLU A 745 -26.91 -31.71 -3.12
CA GLU A 745 -27.13 -30.28 -2.86
C GLU A 745 -28.12 -29.67 -3.86
N ILE A 746 -29.41 -29.65 -3.48
CA ILE A 746 -30.52 -29.13 -4.28
C ILE A 746 -30.44 -27.61 -4.48
N ILE A 747 -29.78 -26.89 -3.57
CA ILE A 747 -29.63 -25.44 -3.58
C ILE A 747 -28.15 -25.12 -3.78
N LYS A 748 -27.81 -24.45 -4.88
CA LYS A 748 -26.40 -24.19 -5.24
C LYS A 748 -25.79 -22.99 -4.53
N ASP A 749 -26.63 -22.07 -4.08
CA ASP A 749 -26.21 -20.82 -3.47
C ASP A 749 -26.40 -20.92 -1.95
N SER A 750 -25.32 -20.82 -1.20
CA SER A 750 -25.33 -21.03 0.25
C SER A 750 -26.15 -19.97 1.00
N LEU A 751 -26.24 -18.75 0.46
CA LEU A 751 -27.02 -17.66 1.07
C LEU A 751 -28.51 -17.85 0.79
N LEU A 752 -28.86 -18.34 -0.41
CA LEU A 752 -30.22 -18.78 -0.72
C LEU A 752 -30.64 -19.95 0.17
N GLU A 753 -29.74 -20.93 0.37
CA GLU A 753 -30.01 -22.06 1.24
C GLU A 753 -30.27 -21.61 2.68
N GLN A 754 -29.49 -20.65 3.18
CA GLN A 754 -29.69 -20.08 4.50
C GLN A 754 -31.08 -19.45 4.65
N ALA A 755 -31.48 -18.59 3.70
CA ALA A 755 -32.80 -17.94 3.74
C ALA A 755 -33.95 -18.97 3.72
N ILE A 756 -33.82 -20.02 2.90
CA ILE A 756 -34.78 -21.11 2.82
C ILE A 756 -34.86 -21.89 4.15
N ARG A 757 -33.72 -22.11 4.82
CA ARG A 757 -33.67 -22.80 6.12
C ARG A 757 -34.37 -22.01 7.22
N GLU A 758 -34.22 -20.69 7.21
CA GLU A 758 -34.89 -19.79 8.16
C GLU A 758 -36.40 -19.84 7.97
N GLU A 759 -36.88 -19.72 6.73
CA GLU A 759 -38.32 -19.78 6.41
C GLU A 759 -38.95 -21.14 6.73
N LEU A 760 -38.21 -22.24 6.50
CA LEU A 760 -38.67 -23.58 6.81
C LEU A 760 -38.51 -23.98 8.30
N ASN A 761 -37.90 -23.13 9.14
CA ASN A 761 -37.47 -23.46 10.50
C ASN A 761 -36.67 -24.78 10.58
N LYS A 762 -35.73 -24.99 9.64
CA LYS A 762 -34.97 -26.24 9.50
C LYS A 762 -33.44 -26.01 9.49
N PRO A 763 -32.81 -25.83 10.67
CA PRO A 763 -31.40 -25.45 10.77
C PRO A 763 -30.40 -26.59 10.48
N GLN A 764 -30.84 -27.85 10.38
CA GLN A 764 -29.97 -29.02 10.20
C GLN A 764 -30.60 -30.06 9.24
N GLY A 765 -29.76 -30.91 8.64
CA GLY A 765 -30.17 -31.91 7.64
C GLY A 765 -30.34 -31.34 6.23
N GLY A 766 -30.32 -32.19 5.21
CA GLY A 766 -30.47 -31.78 3.81
C GLY A 766 -31.82 -31.10 3.54
N ILE A 767 -31.83 -30.07 2.70
CA ILE A 767 -33.06 -29.50 2.16
C ILE A 767 -33.55 -30.38 1.01
N THR A 768 -34.77 -30.90 1.13
CA THR A 768 -35.37 -31.78 0.10
C THR A 768 -36.31 -31.01 -0.82
N LYS A 769 -36.65 -31.57 -1.98
CA LYS A 769 -37.68 -31.01 -2.87
C LYS A 769 -39.04 -30.89 -2.19
N GLU A 770 -39.36 -31.85 -1.31
CA GLU A 770 -40.59 -31.80 -0.52
C GLU A 770 -40.58 -30.63 0.47
N ASP A 771 -39.42 -30.32 1.08
CA ASP A 771 -39.29 -29.17 1.96
C ASP A 771 -39.48 -27.84 1.21
N LEU A 772 -38.86 -27.71 0.04
CA LEU A 772 -39.02 -26.52 -0.82
C LEU A 772 -40.47 -26.31 -1.24
N SER A 773 -41.21 -27.39 -1.53
CA SER A 773 -42.63 -27.30 -1.88
C SER A 773 -43.52 -26.74 -0.76
N LYS A 774 -43.04 -26.65 0.48
CA LYS A 774 -43.80 -26.07 1.61
C LYS A 774 -43.73 -24.54 1.67
N LEU A 775 -42.77 -23.92 0.97
CA LEU A 775 -42.61 -22.48 0.92
C LEU A 775 -43.84 -21.80 0.30
N LYS A 776 -44.33 -20.73 0.95
CA LYS A 776 -45.46 -19.91 0.48
C LYS A 776 -45.06 -18.46 0.23
N SER A 777 -44.13 -17.97 1.04
CA SER A 777 -43.45 -16.69 0.88
C SER A 777 -41.94 -16.94 1.04
N LEU A 778 -41.11 -16.14 0.37
CA LEU A 778 -39.67 -16.10 0.61
C LEU A 778 -39.20 -14.67 0.37
N GLU A 779 -38.42 -14.14 1.32
CA GLU A 779 -37.93 -12.77 1.29
C GLU A 779 -36.42 -12.73 1.49
N ILE A 780 -35.73 -12.09 0.56
CA ILE A 780 -34.28 -11.96 0.50
C ILE A 780 -33.97 -10.51 0.12
N TYR A 781 -33.30 -9.79 1.02
CA TYR A 781 -32.92 -8.39 0.84
C TYR A 781 -31.43 -8.20 1.09
N GLN A 782 -30.77 -7.35 0.28
CA GLN A 782 -29.40 -6.86 0.54
C GLN A 782 -28.38 -7.97 0.80
N SER A 783 -28.31 -8.93 -0.13
CA SER A 783 -27.45 -10.13 0.00
C SER A 783 -26.71 -10.44 -1.29
N GLU A 784 -25.57 -11.13 -1.20
CA GLU A 784 -24.77 -11.51 -2.37
C GLU A 784 -25.27 -12.78 -3.08
N VAL A 785 -26.57 -13.11 -2.96
CA VAL A 785 -27.17 -14.24 -3.68
C VAL A 785 -26.97 -14.05 -5.18
N ARG A 786 -26.43 -15.07 -5.85
CA ARG A 786 -26.14 -15.08 -7.30
C ARG A 786 -27.00 -16.08 -8.06
N SER A 787 -27.37 -17.20 -7.44
CA SER A 787 -28.15 -18.27 -8.10
C SER A 787 -29.44 -18.56 -7.36
N LEU A 788 -30.53 -18.67 -8.12
CA LEU A 788 -31.85 -19.10 -7.62
C LEU A 788 -32.08 -20.62 -7.73
N LYS A 789 -31.04 -21.38 -8.11
CA LYS A 789 -31.16 -22.82 -8.35
C LYS A 789 -31.62 -23.54 -7.09
N GLY A 790 -32.66 -24.36 -7.23
CA GLY A 790 -33.38 -25.01 -6.16
C GLY A 790 -34.79 -24.44 -5.99
N LEU A 791 -35.02 -23.16 -6.29
CA LEU A 791 -36.34 -22.55 -6.17
C LEU A 791 -37.37 -23.12 -7.17
N GLU A 792 -36.96 -23.78 -8.25
CA GLU A 792 -37.90 -24.44 -9.16
C GLU A 792 -38.76 -25.52 -8.48
N TYR A 793 -38.32 -26.02 -7.31
CA TYR A 793 -39.07 -26.99 -6.51
C TYR A 793 -40.01 -26.34 -5.49
N ALA A 794 -39.95 -25.02 -5.31
CA ALA A 794 -40.81 -24.24 -4.41
C ALA A 794 -42.16 -23.92 -5.08
N THR A 795 -42.86 -24.96 -5.53
CA THR A 795 -44.01 -24.86 -6.43
C THR A 795 -45.24 -24.17 -5.83
N ASN A 796 -45.30 -23.98 -4.50
CA ASN A 796 -46.42 -23.35 -3.81
C ASN A 796 -46.14 -21.88 -3.41
N LEU A 797 -45.03 -21.30 -3.86
CA LEU A 797 -44.72 -19.89 -3.63
C LEU A 797 -45.81 -18.99 -4.24
N THR A 798 -46.24 -18.02 -3.45
CA THR A 798 -47.24 -17.01 -3.83
C THR A 798 -46.70 -15.59 -3.77
N ASN A 799 -45.70 -15.35 -2.90
CA ASN A 799 -44.97 -14.09 -2.78
C ASN A 799 -43.47 -14.39 -2.81
N LEU A 800 -42.72 -13.69 -3.66
CA LEU A 800 -41.27 -13.84 -3.76
C LEU A 800 -40.61 -12.46 -3.85
N GLN A 801 -39.82 -12.13 -2.84
CA GLN A 801 -39.08 -10.86 -2.77
C GLN A 801 -37.58 -11.16 -2.81
N ILE A 802 -36.90 -10.77 -3.88
CA ILE A 802 -35.46 -10.92 -4.06
C ILE A 802 -34.92 -9.57 -4.55
N PHE A 803 -34.62 -8.69 -3.60
CA PHE A 803 -34.34 -7.30 -3.86
C PHE A 803 -32.93 -6.92 -3.40
N ASP A 804 -32.20 -6.14 -4.20
CA ASP A 804 -30.82 -5.73 -3.93
C ASP A 804 -29.90 -6.94 -3.74
N THR A 805 -29.83 -7.78 -4.77
CA THR A 805 -28.95 -8.95 -4.83
C THR A 805 -28.17 -9.02 -6.15
N TRP A 806 -27.40 -10.09 -6.39
CA TRP A 806 -26.55 -10.21 -7.58
C TRP A 806 -27.08 -11.21 -8.62
N VAL A 807 -28.37 -11.54 -8.52
CA VAL A 807 -29.05 -12.46 -9.43
C VAL A 807 -29.10 -11.87 -10.84
N SER A 808 -28.79 -12.71 -11.82
CA SER A 808 -28.91 -12.39 -13.25
C SER A 808 -29.69 -13.45 -14.02
N ASP A 809 -29.66 -14.71 -13.57
CA ASP A 809 -30.44 -15.82 -14.10
C ASP A 809 -31.65 -16.11 -13.21
N ILE A 810 -32.83 -16.00 -13.82
CA ILE A 810 -34.13 -16.26 -13.19
C ILE A 810 -34.86 -17.45 -13.83
N GLU A 811 -34.18 -18.28 -14.65
CA GLU A 811 -34.73 -19.53 -15.18
C GLU A 811 -35.34 -20.44 -14.09
N PRO A 812 -34.79 -20.54 -12.86
CA PRO A 812 -35.43 -21.31 -11.79
C PRO A 812 -36.85 -20.86 -11.41
N LEU A 813 -37.25 -19.63 -11.79
CA LEU A 813 -38.61 -19.12 -11.54
C LEU A 813 -39.62 -19.54 -12.61
N LYS A 814 -39.14 -20.12 -13.72
CA LYS A 814 -39.99 -20.53 -14.83
C LYS A 814 -41.08 -21.50 -14.39
N GLY A 815 -42.31 -21.23 -14.81
CA GLY A 815 -43.45 -22.10 -14.50
C GLY A 815 -43.94 -22.03 -13.05
N MET A 816 -43.51 -21.04 -12.26
CA MET A 816 -44.07 -20.73 -10.93
C MET A 816 -45.48 -20.13 -11.02
N LYS A 817 -46.45 -20.97 -11.40
CA LYS A 817 -47.83 -20.58 -11.75
C LYS A 817 -48.66 -19.99 -10.61
N HIS A 818 -48.18 -20.08 -9.37
CA HIS A 818 -48.89 -19.62 -8.16
C HIS A 818 -48.37 -18.29 -7.62
N VAL A 819 -47.26 -17.78 -8.16
CA VAL A 819 -46.71 -16.47 -7.76
C VAL A 819 -47.65 -15.36 -8.20
N LYS A 820 -48.00 -14.48 -7.26
CA LYS A 820 -48.85 -13.31 -7.45
C LYS A 820 -48.08 -12.01 -7.37
N THR A 821 -47.16 -11.92 -6.42
CA THR A 821 -46.29 -10.76 -6.22
C THR A 821 -44.84 -11.22 -6.37
N LEU A 822 -44.11 -10.59 -7.28
CA LEU A 822 -42.71 -10.87 -7.56
C LEU A 822 -41.92 -9.56 -7.60
N ASN A 823 -40.94 -9.44 -6.71
CA ASN A 823 -40.01 -8.33 -6.70
C ASN A 823 -38.60 -8.82 -6.97
N LEU A 824 -38.04 -8.35 -8.07
CA LEU A 824 -36.70 -8.63 -8.57
C LEU A 824 -35.92 -7.33 -8.79
N GLY A 825 -36.29 -6.24 -8.10
CA GLY A 825 -35.63 -4.95 -8.23
C GLY A 825 -34.18 -4.92 -7.72
N PHE A 826 -33.35 -4.03 -8.27
CA PHE A 826 -31.94 -3.85 -7.90
C PHE A 826 -31.13 -5.16 -8.06
N ASN A 827 -31.21 -5.76 -9.24
CA ASN A 827 -30.46 -6.97 -9.59
C ASN A 827 -29.67 -6.76 -10.89
N LYS A 828 -29.20 -7.85 -11.52
CA LYS A 828 -28.44 -7.82 -12.78
C LYS A 828 -29.19 -8.51 -13.92
N ILE A 829 -30.51 -8.50 -13.88
CA ILE A 829 -31.37 -9.25 -14.82
C ILE A 829 -31.40 -8.55 -16.17
N LYS A 830 -31.15 -9.31 -17.23
CA LYS A 830 -31.32 -8.87 -18.62
C LYS A 830 -32.40 -9.69 -19.33
N ASN A 831 -32.37 -11.02 -19.17
CA ASN A 831 -33.36 -11.91 -19.76
C ASN A 831 -34.54 -12.12 -18.81
N ILE A 832 -35.73 -11.76 -19.27
CA ILE A 832 -37.00 -11.95 -18.57
C ILE A 832 -37.93 -12.96 -19.25
N GLU A 833 -37.46 -13.66 -20.29
CA GLU A 833 -38.18 -14.78 -20.93
C GLU A 833 -38.75 -15.81 -19.93
N PRO A 834 -38.04 -16.19 -18.85
CA PRO A 834 -38.57 -17.15 -17.87
C PRO A 834 -39.87 -16.71 -17.20
N LEU A 835 -40.14 -15.39 -17.17
CA LEU A 835 -41.35 -14.83 -16.57
C LEU A 835 -42.60 -15.06 -17.44
N SER A 836 -42.45 -15.38 -18.72
CA SER A 836 -43.58 -15.51 -19.67
C SER A 836 -44.63 -16.55 -19.29
N GLU A 837 -44.28 -17.54 -18.47
CA GLU A 837 -45.17 -18.60 -18.01
C GLU A 837 -45.87 -18.30 -16.67
N LEU A 838 -45.58 -17.15 -16.04
CA LEU A 838 -46.11 -16.76 -14.73
C LEU A 838 -47.48 -16.09 -14.89
N ALA A 839 -48.40 -16.75 -15.59
CA ALA A 839 -49.72 -16.21 -15.93
C ALA A 839 -50.62 -15.83 -14.73
N GLY A 840 -50.22 -16.19 -13.51
CA GLY A 840 -50.89 -15.84 -12.26
C GLY A 840 -50.45 -14.52 -11.62
N ILE A 841 -49.38 -13.88 -12.13
CA ILE A 841 -48.79 -12.68 -11.54
C ILE A 841 -49.72 -11.47 -11.63
N GLU A 842 -49.84 -10.73 -10.53
CA GLU A 842 -50.66 -9.53 -10.38
C GLU A 842 -49.76 -8.28 -10.19
N GLU A 843 -48.60 -8.43 -9.53
CA GLU A 843 -47.64 -7.36 -9.25
C GLU A 843 -46.21 -7.79 -9.59
N LEU A 844 -45.50 -7.01 -10.42
CA LEU A 844 -44.14 -7.30 -10.88
C LEU A 844 -43.24 -6.07 -10.76
N ASN A 845 -42.19 -6.16 -9.95
CA ASN A 845 -41.15 -5.14 -9.86
C ASN A 845 -39.82 -5.65 -10.43
N LEU A 846 -39.32 -4.97 -11.46
CA LEU A 846 -38.08 -5.23 -12.17
C LEU A 846 -37.17 -3.99 -12.24
N GLU A 847 -37.38 -3.00 -11.36
CA GLU A 847 -36.63 -1.74 -11.36
C GLU A 847 -35.11 -1.96 -11.15
N HIS A 848 -34.27 -1.07 -11.68
CA HIS A 848 -32.81 -1.13 -11.52
C HIS A 848 -32.22 -2.47 -11.96
N ASN A 849 -32.50 -2.84 -13.20
CA ASN A 849 -31.95 -4.02 -13.88
C ASN A 849 -31.31 -3.62 -15.23
N ARG A 850 -31.16 -4.58 -16.15
CA ARG A 850 -30.53 -4.38 -17.47
C ARG A 850 -31.45 -4.85 -18.60
N ILE A 851 -32.76 -4.74 -18.41
CA ILE A 851 -33.77 -5.25 -19.34
C ILE A 851 -33.86 -4.32 -20.56
N GLU A 852 -33.81 -4.91 -21.75
CA GLU A 852 -33.88 -4.18 -23.04
C GLU A 852 -35.18 -4.49 -23.81
N GLN A 853 -35.72 -5.70 -23.65
CA GLN A 853 -36.89 -6.20 -24.35
C GLN A 853 -37.92 -6.71 -23.36
N VAL A 854 -39.20 -6.45 -23.65
CA VAL A 854 -40.33 -6.79 -22.77
C VAL A 854 -41.36 -7.70 -23.43
N ASP A 855 -41.07 -8.25 -24.62
CA ASP A 855 -41.98 -9.11 -25.39
C ASP A 855 -42.46 -10.33 -24.59
N SER A 856 -41.60 -10.85 -23.71
CA SER A 856 -41.91 -11.98 -22.83
C SER A 856 -43.03 -11.69 -21.83
N LEU A 857 -43.32 -10.42 -21.55
CA LEU A 857 -44.37 -10.02 -20.62
C LEU A 857 -45.76 -9.98 -21.28
N ALA A 858 -45.86 -9.99 -22.62
CA ALA A 858 -47.11 -9.75 -23.36
C ALA A 858 -48.30 -10.65 -22.95
N ASN A 859 -48.02 -11.87 -22.48
CA ASN A 859 -49.04 -12.85 -22.09
C ASN A 859 -49.44 -12.79 -20.62
N LEU A 860 -48.85 -11.90 -19.81
CA LEU A 860 -49.13 -11.75 -18.37
C LEU A 860 -50.42 -10.96 -18.13
N THR A 861 -51.51 -11.40 -18.73
CA THR A 861 -52.81 -10.70 -18.81
C THR A 861 -53.53 -10.45 -17.48
N ARG A 862 -52.98 -10.91 -16.35
CA ARG A 862 -53.47 -10.62 -14.99
C ARG A 862 -52.70 -9.51 -14.28
N LEU A 863 -51.58 -9.07 -14.85
CA LEU A 863 -50.70 -8.07 -14.27
C LEU A 863 -51.44 -6.73 -14.14
N ARG A 864 -51.41 -6.15 -12.95
CA ARG A 864 -52.02 -4.86 -12.60
C ARG A 864 -50.97 -3.79 -12.36
N ASP A 865 -49.84 -4.17 -11.78
CA ASP A 865 -48.75 -3.26 -11.42
C ASP A 865 -47.43 -3.76 -12.02
N LEU A 866 -46.82 -2.93 -12.87
CA LEU A 866 -45.53 -3.22 -13.51
C LEU A 866 -44.56 -2.06 -13.30
N ASN A 867 -43.45 -2.34 -12.63
CA ASN A 867 -42.33 -1.40 -12.52
C ASN A 867 -41.12 -1.91 -13.31
N LEU A 868 -40.74 -1.14 -14.32
CA LEU A 868 -39.59 -1.34 -15.20
C LEU A 868 -38.63 -0.13 -15.18
N GLY A 869 -38.71 0.73 -14.16
CA GLY A 869 -37.86 1.91 -14.05
C GLY A 869 -36.36 1.58 -14.00
N HIS A 870 -35.50 2.51 -14.40
CA HIS A 870 -34.04 2.34 -14.40
C HIS A 870 -33.58 1.05 -15.10
N ASN A 871 -34.03 0.87 -16.35
CA ASN A 871 -33.64 -0.24 -17.22
C ASN A 871 -33.08 0.31 -18.55
N ARG A 872 -33.11 -0.49 -19.62
CA ARG A 872 -32.63 -0.12 -20.95
C ARG A 872 -33.68 -0.40 -22.03
N VAL A 873 -34.96 -0.38 -21.64
CA VAL A 873 -36.07 -0.72 -22.53
C VAL A 873 -36.17 0.31 -23.64
N THR A 874 -36.23 -0.18 -24.89
CA THR A 874 -36.35 0.70 -26.08
C THR A 874 -37.72 0.65 -26.74
N LYS A 875 -38.46 -0.44 -26.54
CA LYS A 875 -39.74 -0.75 -27.18
C LYS A 875 -40.70 -1.32 -26.15
N ILE A 876 -41.95 -0.86 -26.19
CA ILE A 876 -42.98 -1.19 -25.20
C ILE A 876 -44.30 -1.64 -25.83
N GLU A 877 -44.37 -1.75 -27.16
CA GLU A 877 -45.58 -2.05 -27.92
C GLU A 877 -46.16 -3.42 -27.52
N ALA A 878 -45.29 -4.37 -27.15
CA ALA A 878 -45.69 -5.69 -26.64
C ALA A 878 -46.47 -5.65 -25.31
N LEU A 879 -46.43 -4.53 -24.57
CA LEU A 879 -47.22 -4.33 -23.35
C LEU A 879 -48.67 -3.94 -23.65
N SER A 880 -49.01 -3.61 -24.89
CA SER A 880 -50.36 -3.17 -25.30
C SER A 880 -51.44 -4.21 -25.03
N ASP A 881 -51.09 -5.50 -25.00
CA ASP A 881 -52.03 -6.61 -24.76
C ASP A 881 -52.33 -6.85 -23.27
N LEU A 882 -51.69 -6.10 -22.36
CA LEU A 882 -51.87 -6.22 -20.91
C LEU A 882 -53.12 -5.47 -20.40
N ASN A 883 -54.29 -5.95 -20.80
CA ASN A 883 -55.60 -5.32 -20.52
C ASN A 883 -56.01 -5.26 -19.03
N ALA A 884 -55.24 -5.86 -18.13
CA ALA A 884 -55.47 -5.75 -16.69
C ALA A 884 -54.60 -4.67 -16.02
N LEU A 885 -53.63 -4.10 -16.74
CA LEU A 885 -52.63 -3.20 -16.17
C LEU A 885 -53.27 -1.88 -15.74
N GLU A 886 -53.05 -1.50 -14.49
CA GLU A 886 -53.53 -0.27 -13.88
C GLU A 886 -52.39 0.75 -13.69
N ASN A 887 -51.19 0.29 -13.35
CA ASN A 887 -50.01 1.13 -13.12
C ASN A 887 -48.79 0.63 -13.89
N LEU A 888 -48.14 1.54 -14.62
CA LEU A 888 -46.95 1.25 -15.43
C LEU A 888 -45.86 2.31 -15.18
N GLU A 889 -44.75 1.87 -14.59
CA GLU A 889 -43.58 2.69 -14.30
C GLU A 889 -42.45 2.34 -15.27
N LEU A 890 -42.03 3.31 -16.09
CA LEU A 890 -41.03 3.19 -17.15
C LEU A 890 -39.95 4.27 -17.07
N ARG A 891 -39.83 4.99 -15.94
CA ARG A 891 -38.84 6.06 -15.80
C ARG A 891 -37.41 5.61 -16.08
N ASN A 892 -36.56 6.50 -16.59
CA ASN A 892 -35.13 6.24 -16.79
C ASN A 892 -34.91 4.96 -17.64
N ASN A 893 -35.40 5.01 -18.87
CA ASN A 893 -35.23 3.97 -19.90
C ASN A 893 -34.73 4.63 -21.20
N ARG A 894 -34.85 3.94 -22.35
CA ARG A 894 -34.37 4.42 -23.66
C ARG A 894 -35.49 4.37 -24.71
N ILE A 895 -36.72 4.64 -24.28
CA ILE A 895 -37.90 4.54 -25.13
C ILE A 895 -37.90 5.75 -26.07
N ILE A 896 -37.99 5.51 -27.37
CA ILE A 896 -38.00 6.56 -28.40
C ILE A 896 -39.43 6.83 -28.91
N HIS A 897 -40.24 5.77 -28.94
CA HIS A 897 -41.62 5.79 -29.37
C HIS A 897 -42.50 5.10 -28.33
N ALA A 898 -43.55 5.78 -27.89
CA ALA A 898 -44.52 5.24 -26.95
C ALA A 898 -45.89 5.11 -27.65
N ALA A 899 -46.13 3.95 -28.27
CA ALA A 899 -47.43 3.58 -28.81
C ALA A 899 -48.06 2.46 -27.99
N LEU A 900 -49.01 2.83 -27.15
CA LEU A 900 -49.82 1.90 -26.38
C LEU A 900 -51.25 2.01 -26.90
N SER A 901 -51.73 0.93 -27.53
CA SER A 901 -53.10 0.86 -28.03
C SER A 901 -53.87 -0.16 -27.19
N SER A 902 -55.14 0.11 -26.91
CA SER A 902 -56.06 -0.86 -26.28
C SER A 902 -55.93 -1.10 -24.76
N MET A 903 -55.19 -0.27 -24.02
CA MET A 903 -55.05 -0.38 -22.55
C MET A 903 -56.20 0.34 -21.80
N ASP A 904 -57.36 -0.30 -21.66
CA ASP A 904 -58.60 0.29 -21.14
C ASP A 904 -58.69 0.41 -19.59
N LYS A 905 -57.69 -0.12 -18.87
CA LYS A 905 -57.61 -0.05 -17.41
C LYS A 905 -56.42 0.73 -16.88
N LEU A 906 -55.51 1.16 -17.74
CA LEU A 906 -54.31 1.88 -17.32
C LEU A 906 -54.71 3.23 -16.73
N LYS A 907 -54.39 3.44 -15.45
CA LYS A 907 -54.67 4.66 -14.68
C LYS A 907 -53.43 5.51 -14.50
N SER A 908 -52.27 4.90 -14.27
CA SER A 908 -51.02 5.62 -14.06
C SER A 908 -49.94 5.18 -15.03
N LEU A 909 -49.30 6.14 -15.69
CA LEU A 909 -48.19 5.91 -16.62
C LEU A 909 -47.07 6.92 -16.34
N ASN A 910 -45.89 6.41 -15.98
CA ASN A 910 -44.69 7.23 -15.80
C ASN A 910 -43.66 6.90 -16.89
N LEU A 911 -43.35 7.89 -17.73
CA LEU A 911 -42.39 7.80 -18.83
C LEU A 911 -41.22 8.79 -18.64
N MET A 912 -41.04 9.33 -17.44
CA MET A 912 -39.98 10.28 -17.11
C MET A 912 -38.59 9.82 -17.58
N ASP A 913 -37.74 10.73 -18.02
CA ASP A 913 -36.32 10.46 -18.32
C ASP A 913 -36.16 9.32 -19.36
N ASN A 914 -36.66 9.60 -20.57
CA ASN A 914 -36.59 8.72 -21.74
C ASN A 914 -36.25 9.55 -23.00
N ASP A 915 -36.17 8.90 -24.17
CA ASP A 915 -35.84 9.53 -25.45
C ASP A 915 -37.08 9.78 -26.34
N ILE A 916 -38.27 9.94 -25.74
CA ILE A 916 -39.55 9.93 -26.48
C ILE A 916 -39.73 11.19 -27.31
N LYS A 917 -39.84 11.00 -28.64
CA LYS A 917 -40.17 12.08 -29.60
C LYS A 917 -41.58 11.98 -30.14
N GLU A 918 -42.05 10.75 -30.31
CA GLU A 918 -43.37 10.44 -30.87
C GLU A 918 -44.15 9.57 -29.89
N ILE A 919 -45.39 9.95 -29.60
CA ILE A 919 -46.28 9.28 -28.66
C ILE A 919 -47.66 9.11 -29.27
N SER A 920 -48.29 7.98 -29.01
CA SER A 920 -49.64 7.64 -29.49
C SER A 920 -50.41 6.95 -28.38
N LEU A 921 -51.11 7.77 -27.59
CA LEU A 921 -51.91 7.35 -26.44
C LEU A 921 -53.39 7.78 -26.57
N GLU A 922 -53.84 8.24 -27.74
CA GLU A 922 -55.17 8.86 -27.95
C GLU A 922 -56.34 7.94 -27.56
N ASN A 923 -56.10 6.64 -27.49
CA ASN A 923 -57.10 5.62 -27.18
C ASN A 923 -57.00 5.08 -25.74
N VAL A 924 -56.05 5.55 -24.93
CA VAL A 924 -55.86 5.14 -23.52
C VAL A 924 -56.72 6.00 -22.60
N THR A 925 -58.03 6.02 -22.85
CA THR A 925 -58.97 6.97 -22.22
C THR A 925 -59.20 6.72 -20.71
N SER A 926 -58.64 5.66 -20.16
CA SER A 926 -58.70 5.33 -18.74
C SER A 926 -57.67 6.08 -17.89
N LEU A 927 -56.67 6.70 -18.51
CA LEU A 927 -55.52 7.30 -17.83
C LEU A 927 -55.94 8.45 -16.91
N GLU A 928 -55.47 8.40 -15.67
CA GLU A 928 -55.69 9.42 -14.63
C GLU A 928 -54.41 10.21 -14.36
N ASP A 929 -53.22 9.58 -14.40
CA ASP A 929 -51.93 10.21 -14.12
C ASP A 929 -50.90 9.89 -15.22
N LEU A 930 -50.23 10.94 -15.72
CA LEU A 930 -49.21 10.83 -16.77
C LEU A 930 -47.99 11.70 -16.47
N SER A 931 -46.79 11.11 -16.42
CA SER A 931 -45.53 11.85 -16.40
C SER A 931 -44.72 11.60 -17.67
N LEU A 932 -44.29 12.70 -18.29
CA LEU A 932 -43.49 12.76 -19.53
C LEU A 932 -42.22 13.59 -19.31
N ASP A 933 -41.85 13.86 -18.06
CA ASP A 933 -40.74 14.76 -17.74
C ASP A 933 -39.44 14.30 -18.40
N GLN A 934 -38.55 15.23 -18.76
CA GLN A 934 -37.24 14.92 -19.34
C GLN A 934 -37.33 14.03 -20.58
N ASN A 935 -38.21 14.39 -21.52
CA ASN A 935 -38.33 13.76 -22.82
C ASN A 935 -38.28 14.81 -23.95
N PRO A 936 -37.71 14.48 -25.12
CA PRO A 936 -37.65 15.37 -26.28
C PRO A 936 -38.99 15.47 -27.06
N ILE A 937 -40.14 15.42 -26.38
CA ILE A 937 -41.47 15.47 -26.99
C ILE A 937 -41.91 16.91 -27.27
N GLU A 938 -42.35 17.21 -28.49
CA GLU A 938 -42.69 18.58 -28.91
C GLU A 938 -44.19 18.91 -28.82
N SER A 939 -45.07 17.91 -28.74
CA SER A 939 -46.52 18.11 -28.76
C SER A 939 -47.26 17.18 -27.81
N VAL A 940 -48.25 17.73 -27.12
CA VAL A 940 -49.19 17.00 -26.27
C VAL A 940 -50.61 16.92 -26.86
N SER A 941 -50.77 17.16 -28.16
CA SER A 941 -52.08 17.21 -28.82
C SER A 941 -52.87 15.88 -28.78
N PHE A 942 -52.18 14.75 -28.60
CA PHE A 942 -52.77 13.42 -28.42
C PHE A 942 -53.68 13.31 -27.18
N LEU A 943 -53.53 14.23 -26.22
CA LEU A 943 -54.33 14.25 -24.99
C LEU A 943 -55.81 14.53 -25.22
N ARG A 944 -56.21 15.03 -26.40
CA ARG A 944 -57.56 15.58 -26.68
C ARG A 944 -58.75 14.71 -26.25
N ASN A 945 -58.58 13.39 -26.22
CA ASN A 945 -59.64 12.43 -25.87
C ASN A 945 -59.41 11.74 -24.50
N LEU A 946 -58.42 12.18 -23.71
CA LEU A 946 -58.09 11.61 -22.40
C LEU A 946 -58.90 12.27 -21.29
N ASP A 947 -60.22 12.17 -21.39
CA ASP A 947 -61.15 12.92 -20.54
C ASP A 947 -61.02 12.58 -19.03
N ARG A 948 -60.44 11.43 -18.68
CA ARG A 948 -60.22 11.02 -17.27
C ARG A 948 -58.92 11.52 -16.66
N LEU A 949 -58.04 12.16 -17.44
CA LEU A 949 -56.74 12.60 -16.97
C LEU A 949 -56.91 13.66 -15.88
N ARG A 950 -56.33 13.37 -14.71
CA ARG A 950 -56.33 14.22 -13.51
C ARG A 950 -55.00 14.91 -13.30
N SER A 951 -53.89 14.24 -13.60
CA SER A 951 -52.56 14.80 -13.44
C SER A 951 -51.71 14.60 -14.68
N ILE A 952 -51.00 15.65 -15.10
CA ILE A 952 -49.98 15.57 -16.13
C ILE A 952 -48.71 16.33 -15.76
N SER A 953 -47.55 15.77 -16.07
CA SER A 953 -46.25 16.43 -15.94
C SER A 953 -45.44 16.29 -17.22
N PHE A 954 -44.85 17.38 -17.71
CA PHE A 954 -43.94 17.40 -18.86
C PHE A 954 -42.85 18.49 -18.68
N ILE A 955 -42.25 18.52 -17.49
CA ILE A 955 -41.09 19.36 -17.13
C ILE A 955 -39.86 18.90 -17.93
N ASP A 956 -38.98 19.82 -18.28
CA ASP A 956 -37.80 19.62 -19.12
C ASP A 956 -38.16 19.00 -20.50
N THR A 957 -39.26 19.46 -21.11
CA THR A 957 -39.68 19.04 -22.46
C THR A 957 -39.83 20.23 -23.42
N PRO A 958 -39.65 20.06 -24.74
CA PRO A 958 -39.79 21.15 -25.72
C PRO A 958 -41.25 21.52 -26.07
N VAL A 959 -42.26 21.06 -25.31
CA VAL A 959 -43.69 21.29 -25.58
C VAL A 959 -44.04 22.78 -25.48
N ARG A 960 -44.62 23.34 -26.56
CA ARG A 960 -45.02 24.76 -26.64
C ARG A 960 -46.52 24.99 -26.65
N ASP A 961 -47.27 24.14 -27.33
CA ASP A 961 -48.72 24.27 -27.46
C ASP A 961 -49.41 23.42 -26.41
N ILE A 962 -49.94 24.09 -25.38
CA ILE A 962 -50.68 23.47 -24.28
C ILE A 962 -52.19 23.69 -24.38
N THR A 963 -52.70 24.23 -25.50
CA THR A 963 -54.12 24.59 -25.66
C THR A 963 -55.07 23.41 -25.42
N VAL A 964 -54.61 22.20 -25.76
CA VAL A 964 -55.34 20.93 -25.55
C VAL A 964 -55.74 20.70 -24.08
N LEU A 965 -54.97 21.20 -23.11
CA LEU A 965 -55.26 21.03 -21.68
C LEU A 965 -56.59 21.69 -21.28
N THR A 966 -57.01 22.75 -21.98
CA THR A 966 -58.28 23.45 -21.69
C THR A 966 -59.51 22.59 -21.96
N GLY A 967 -59.39 21.57 -22.82
CA GLY A 967 -60.46 20.62 -23.11
C GLY A 967 -60.56 19.46 -22.11
N LEU A 968 -59.58 19.27 -21.22
CA LEU A 968 -59.56 18.16 -20.26
C LEU A 968 -60.36 18.53 -19.01
N GLU A 969 -61.66 18.19 -18.98
CA GLU A 969 -62.58 18.63 -17.92
C GLU A 969 -62.22 18.14 -16.51
N ASN A 970 -61.60 16.96 -16.39
CA ASN A 970 -61.25 16.34 -15.10
C ASN A 970 -59.81 16.62 -14.63
N LEU A 971 -59.05 17.46 -15.34
CA LEU A 971 -57.68 17.80 -14.98
C LEU A 971 -57.66 18.57 -13.65
N ILE A 972 -56.88 18.07 -12.69
CA ILE A 972 -56.70 18.64 -11.34
C ILE A 972 -55.33 19.30 -11.22
N SER A 973 -54.29 18.70 -11.80
CA SER A 973 -52.93 19.24 -11.73
C SER A 973 -52.18 19.13 -13.06
N ALA A 974 -51.39 20.15 -13.38
CA ALA A 974 -50.47 20.14 -14.51
C ALA A 974 -49.12 20.75 -14.15
N SER A 975 -48.02 20.13 -14.58
CA SER A 975 -46.67 20.62 -14.33
C SER A 975 -45.86 20.74 -15.63
N PHE A 976 -45.22 21.89 -15.85
CA PHE A 976 -44.44 22.22 -17.07
C PHE A 976 -43.54 23.44 -16.85
N ASP A 977 -42.71 23.83 -17.83
CA ASP A 977 -41.73 24.94 -17.67
C ASP A 977 -42.20 26.31 -18.21
N MET A 978 -41.85 27.38 -17.49
CA MET A 978 -42.16 28.77 -17.89
C MET A 978 -41.30 29.29 -19.05
N ASP A 979 -40.11 28.73 -19.26
CA ASP A 979 -39.18 29.25 -20.27
C ASP A 979 -39.69 29.03 -21.71
N ILE A 980 -40.77 28.24 -21.85
CA ILE A 980 -41.34 27.80 -23.11
C ILE A 980 -42.80 28.25 -23.27
N VAL A 981 -43.60 28.25 -22.18
CA VAL A 981 -44.98 28.75 -22.15
C VAL A 981 -45.05 30.01 -21.26
N PRO A 982 -45.26 31.21 -21.83
CA PRO A 982 -45.32 32.44 -21.05
C PRO A 982 -46.48 32.43 -20.04
N TRP A 983 -46.27 33.02 -18.86
CA TRP A 983 -47.32 33.20 -17.85
C TRP A 983 -48.57 33.94 -18.39
N GLU A 984 -48.37 34.82 -19.37
CA GLU A 984 -49.44 35.59 -20.01
C GLU A 984 -50.27 34.79 -21.03
N ASP A 985 -49.94 33.51 -21.26
CA ASP A 985 -50.69 32.65 -22.18
C ASP A 985 -52.16 32.49 -21.70
N ALA A 986 -53.10 32.72 -22.62
CA ALA A 986 -54.53 32.63 -22.33
C ALA A 986 -54.96 31.25 -21.80
N THR A 987 -54.21 30.20 -22.17
CA THR A 987 -54.41 28.83 -21.72
C THR A 987 -54.12 28.68 -20.22
N VAL A 988 -53.03 29.27 -19.72
CA VAL A 988 -52.65 29.25 -18.29
C VAL A 988 -53.74 29.89 -17.44
N ASN A 989 -54.23 31.06 -17.86
CA ASN A 989 -55.34 31.75 -17.17
C ASN A 989 -56.63 30.90 -17.15
N THR A 990 -56.97 30.28 -18.28
CA THR A 990 -58.16 29.42 -18.39
C THR A 990 -58.08 28.21 -17.45
N LEU A 991 -56.89 27.60 -17.29
CA LEU A 991 -56.68 26.47 -16.37
C LEU A 991 -56.79 26.91 -14.90
N LEU A 992 -56.21 28.06 -14.54
CA LEU A 992 -56.31 28.62 -13.19
C LEU A 992 -57.76 29.00 -12.82
N GLU A 993 -58.52 29.60 -13.76
CA GLU A 993 -59.95 29.92 -13.54
C GLU A 993 -60.81 28.67 -13.33
N ARG A 994 -60.41 27.54 -13.94
CA ARG A 994 -61.03 26.22 -13.72
C ARG A 994 -60.59 25.55 -12.41
N GLY A 995 -59.63 26.13 -11.68
CA GLY A 995 -59.12 25.60 -10.42
C GLY A 995 -58.08 24.49 -10.55
N VAL A 996 -57.41 24.37 -11.71
CA VAL A 996 -56.32 23.42 -11.92
C VAL A 996 -55.06 23.89 -11.19
N GLU A 997 -54.44 23.01 -10.39
CA GLU A 997 -53.16 23.28 -9.72
C GLU A 997 -52.04 23.26 -10.76
N LEU A 998 -51.36 24.39 -10.94
CA LEU A 998 -50.24 24.50 -11.87
C LEU A 998 -48.92 24.51 -11.11
N ARG A 999 -48.00 23.63 -11.49
CA ARG A 999 -46.63 23.63 -10.97
C ARG A 999 -45.66 24.02 -12.08
N ILE A 1000 -45.13 25.24 -12.02
CA ILE A 1000 -44.30 25.79 -13.08
C ILE A 1000 -42.91 26.13 -12.54
N ASN A 1001 -41.85 25.58 -13.14
CA ASN A 1001 -40.47 25.67 -12.64
C ASN A 1001 -40.34 25.32 -11.13
N GLY A 1002 -41.15 24.37 -10.65
CA GLY A 1002 -41.17 23.94 -9.26
C GLY A 1002 -41.95 24.83 -8.28
N ILE A 1003 -42.56 25.94 -8.73
CA ILE A 1003 -43.42 26.83 -7.93
C ILE A 1003 -44.89 26.39 -8.07
N PHE A 1004 -45.62 26.32 -6.95
CA PHE A 1004 -47.03 25.94 -6.89
C PHE A 1004 -47.93 27.17 -7.06
N TYR A 1005 -48.90 27.08 -7.98
CA TYR A 1005 -49.90 28.11 -8.21
C TYR A 1005 -51.30 27.50 -8.07
N VAL A 1006 -52.09 28.05 -7.14
CA VAL A 1006 -53.47 27.61 -6.88
C VAL A 1006 -54.33 28.86 -6.65
N ASN A 1007 -55.44 29.00 -7.37
CA ASN A 1007 -56.34 30.16 -7.31
C ASN A 1007 -55.71 31.52 -7.72
N GLY A 1008 -54.64 31.52 -8.52
CA GLY A 1008 -54.02 32.74 -9.03
C GLY A 1008 -53.10 33.48 -8.03
N GLU A 1009 -52.73 32.85 -6.91
CA GLU A 1009 -51.61 33.27 -6.03
C GLU A 1009 -50.38 32.40 -6.23
#